data_AF-A0ABC8SEH6-F1
#
_entry.id   AF-A0ABC8SEH6-F1
#
_cell.length_a   1.000
_cell.length_b   1.000
_cell.length_c   1.000
_cell.angle_alpha   90.00
_cell.angle_beta   90.00
_cell.angle_gamma   90.00
#
_symmetry.space_group_name_H-M   'P 1'
#
loop_
_entity.id
_entity.type
_entity.pdbx_description
1 polymer ?
#
loop_
_entity_poly.entity_id
_entity_poly.type
_entity_poly.pdbx_seq_one_letter_code
_entity_poly.pdbx_strand_id
1 'polypeptide(L)'
;MSSSAKSLEPAFQGAGQRMYPYNGTEIWRIENFQPVPLPKSGYGKFYSGDSYIILQTTPGKGGAYLYDIHFWLGKDTSQDEAGTAAIKTVELDAVLGGRAVQHREVQGHESDKFLSYFKPCIIPQEGGVASGFKKPEEEEFETRLYVCRGKRVVRLKQVPFSRSSLNHDDVFILDSKDKIFQFNGANSNIQERAKALEVIQFLKDQYHEGKCEVAIVDDGKLQAESDSGEFWVIFGGFAPIGKKVASEDDVILEKTLPKLYSIDDGQVKGVDGELSKSLLENNKCYLLDCGAEVFIWVGRVTQVEDRKAASQAAEEFVASQNRPKSTRMIQLIQGYETHSFKSNFDTWPSGSAPSASEEGRGKVAAMLKQQGVGVKGVTKGAPVNEEVPPLLEGGGKIEVWRINGSAKTSVLKEDIGKFYSGDCHIILYTYHSNDKKEDYYLCCWIGKDSIEEDRKMAARLATTMSNSLKGRPVQGRVFQGKEPPQFVAIFQPMVVLKGGMSSGYKHYIADKGLNDETYTTDCVALIRISGTSVHNNKVVQVNASYLPSIMMAQPLVATSLNSNECFLLQSGSSIFSWHGNQSTFEQQQLAAKVAEFFKVATSLNSNECFLLQSGSSIFSWHGNQSTFEQQQLAAKVAEFFKPGAALKHTKEGTESSTFWFALGGKQSYPSKKLAQEIVRDPHLFTFSFNKGNFEVEEVHNFSQDDLLTEDILILDTHAEIFIWVGQSVDPKEKQSAFEIGQKYIEMALSLEGLSPNVPLYKVTEGNEPCFFTAFFSWDPAKATVYGNSFQKKVMLLFGAGHAVENKSNGTNQGGPTQRASALAALNSAFSSSPGPKSTVARRPSGAGQGSQRAAAVAALSSVLSAEQKRSPEASPAQSSRSLPAEASHPVETRSENAVSEVVDSNESLEVKETETVTDIVEHVSEVNGDESGPKPEAEQDENGSESTQSMFIYEQLKAKSDNPVTGIDFKRREAYLSNEEFQAVLGMTKEAFYKLPKWKQDMHKRKVDLF
;
A
#
# COMPACT_ATOMS: atom_id res chain seq x y z
N MET A 1 1.55 -3.78 -50.18
CA MET A 1 0.70 -2.66 -50.64
C MET A 1 0.60 -1.64 -49.53
N SER A 2 0.82 -0.37 -49.83
CA SER A 2 0.84 0.73 -48.85
C SER A 2 -0.55 0.95 -48.26
N SER A 3 -0.73 0.73 -46.96
CA SER A 3 -1.93 1.18 -46.27
C SER A 3 -1.93 2.70 -46.25
N SER A 4 -3.05 3.27 -46.73
CA SER A 4 -3.39 4.67 -46.56
C SER A 4 -3.15 5.08 -45.11
N ALA A 5 -2.26 6.05 -44.88
CA ALA A 5 -2.13 6.74 -43.61
C ALA A 5 -3.48 7.44 -43.32
N LYS A 6 -4.38 6.75 -42.63
CA LYS A 6 -5.58 7.36 -42.06
C LYS A 6 -5.09 8.52 -41.19
N SER A 7 -5.57 9.72 -41.49
CA SER A 7 -5.43 10.92 -40.68
C SER A 7 -5.54 10.57 -39.20
N LEU A 8 -4.44 10.70 -38.44
CA LEU A 8 -4.53 10.62 -36.98
C LEU A 8 -5.51 11.69 -36.49
N GLU A 9 -6.40 11.32 -35.58
CA GLU A 9 -7.27 12.27 -34.90
C GLU A 9 -6.41 13.37 -34.25
N PRO A 10 -6.53 14.65 -34.67
CA PRO A 10 -5.64 15.71 -34.19
C PRO A 10 -5.65 15.88 -32.67
N ALA A 11 -6.79 15.59 -32.03
CA ALA A 11 -6.96 15.70 -30.58
C ALA A 11 -6.06 14.76 -29.77
N PHE A 12 -5.58 13.65 -30.36
CA PHE A 12 -4.71 12.67 -29.70
C PHE A 12 -3.23 12.89 -30.03
N GLN A 13 -2.88 13.94 -30.75
CA GLN A 13 -1.49 14.24 -31.08
C GLN A 13 -0.69 14.53 -29.82
N GLY A 14 0.29 13.66 -29.53
CA GLY A 14 1.16 13.78 -28.35
C GLY A 14 0.57 13.19 -27.06
N ALA A 15 -0.58 12.52 -27.12
CA ALA A 15 -1.15 11.81 -25.98
C ALA A 15 -0.17 10.77 -25.42
N GLY A 16 -0.12 10.64 -24.10
CA GLY A 16 0.76 9.70 -23.40
C GLY A 16 2.24 10.10 -23.36
N GLN A 17 2.61 11.30 -23.83
CA GLN A 17 4.00 11.77 -23.84
C GLN A 17 4.34 12.75 -22.69
N ARG A 18 3.36 13.21 -21.92
CA ARG A 18 3.54 14.26 -20.90
C ARG A 18 3.24 13.73 -19.50
N MET A 19 4.26 13.67 -18.65
CA MET A 19 4.15 13.14 -17.28
C MET A 19 4.01 14.23 -16.19
N TYR A 20 4.44 15.47 -16.47
CA TYR A 20 4.42 16.57 -15.50
C TYR A 20 3.41 17.67 -15.88
N PRO A 21 2.73 18.34 -14.91
CA PRO A 21 2.88 18.23 -13.45
C PRO A 21 1.75 17.46 -12.70
N TYR A 22 0.84 16.74 -13.38
CA TYR A 22 -0.31 16.07 -12.74
C TYR A 22 -0.43 14.58 -13.11
N ASN A 23 0.56 13.78 -12.70
CA ASN A 23 0.53 12.32 -12.70
C ASN A 23 0.14 11.62 -14.01
N GLY A 24 0.32 12.25 -15.17
CA GLY A 24 0.08 11.64 -16.48
C GLY A 24 -1.39 11.45 -16.90
N THR A 25 -2.34 12.15 -16.27
CA THR A 25 -3.76 12.10 -16.66
C THR A 25 -4.09 13.11 -17.78
N GLU A 26 -4.78 12.65 -18.82
CA GLU A 26 -5.32 13.48 -19.92
C GLU A 26 -6.80 13.14 -20.13
N ILE A 27 -7.66 14.15 -20.29
CA ILE A 27 -9.12 13.98 -20.41
C ILE A 27 -9.63 14.69 -21.66
N TRP A 28 -10.50 14.01 -22.41
CA TRP A 28 -11.26 14.54 -23.53
C TRP A 28 -12.76 14.35 -23.28
N ARG A 29 -13.56 15.34 -23.67
CA ARG A 29 -15.02 15.23 -23.74
C ARG A 29 -15.43 14.96 -25.19
N ILE A 30 -16.45 14.13 -25.39
CA ILE A 30 -17.03 13.95 -26.72
C ILE A 30 -17.97 15.12 -27.00
N GLU A 31 -17.69 15.87 -28.06
CA GLU A 31 -18.53 16.97 -28.54
C GLU A 31 -18.74 16.81 -30.04
N ASN A 32 -19.99 16.74 -30.50
CA ASN A 32 -20.33 16.60 -31.92
C ASN A 32 -19.55 15.46 -32.61
N PHE A 33 -19.49 14.30 -31.97
CA PHE A 33 -18.77 13.10 -32.44
C PHE A 33 -17.24 13.20 -32.49
N GLN A 34 -16.64 14.21 -31.82
CA GLN A 34 -15.19 14.37 -31.79
C GLN A 34 -14.66 14.50 -30.35
N PRO A 35 -13.47 13.95 -30.04
CA PRO A 35 -12.83 14.15 -28.76
C PRO A 35 -12.24 15.57 -28.67
N VAL A 36 -12.70 16.34 -27.68
CA VAL A 36 -12.21 17.70 -27.39
C VAL A 36 -11.43 17.68 -26.08
N PRO A 37 -10.14 18.08 -26.07
CA PRO A 37 -9.33 18.10 -24.84
C PRO A 37 -9.93 19.02 -23.78
N LEU A 38 -10.11 18.50 -22.57
CA LEU A 38 -10.64 19.26 -21.44
C LEU A 38 -9.51 20.08 -20.78
N PRO A 39 -9.74 21.35 -20.41
CA PRO A 39 -8.78 22.10 -19.61
C PRO A 39 -8.66 21.49 -18.21
N LYS A 40 -7.48 21.60 -17.60
CA LYS A 40 -7.19 20.99 -16.28
C LYS A 40 -8.11 21.45 -15.16
N SER A 41 -8.64 22.68 -15.23
CA SER A 41 -9.64 23.21 -14.29
C SER A 41 -11.01 22.52 -14.37
N GLY A 42 -11.23 21.74 -15.42
CA GLY A 42 -12.41 20.89 -15.63
C GLY A 42 -12.22 19.44 -15.19
N TYR A 43 -11.02 19.01 -14.77
CA TYR A 43 -10.79 17.62 -14.41
C TYR A 43 -11.62 17.25 -13.17
N GLY A 44 -12.29 16.09 -13.22
CA GLY A 44 -13.23 15.65 -12.20
C GLY A 44 -14.64 16.25 -12.32
N LYS A 45 -14.87 17.20 -13.24
CA LYS A 45 -16.20 17.76 -13.52
C LYS A 45 -16.83 17.05 -14.71
N PHE A 46 -17.64 16.04 -14.40
CA PHE A 46 -18.37 15.25 -15.39
C PHE A 46 -19.82 15.73 -15.49
N TYR A 47 -20.39 15.68 -16.68
CA TYR A 47 -21.78 16.00 -16.95
C TYR A 47 -22.56 14.74 -17.31
N SER A 48 -23.72 14.56 -16.70
CA SER A 48 -24.54 13.34 -16.82
C SER A 48 -25.06 13.10 -18.25
N GLY A 49 -25.17 14.14 -19.07
CA GLY A 49 -25.54 14.07 -20.47
C GLY A 49 -24.39 13.85 -21.46
N ASP A 50 -23.14 13.77 -20.99
CA ASP A 50 -21.96 13.71 -21.86
C ASP A 50 -21.17 12.39 -21.72
N SER A 51 -20.30 12.13 -22.69
CA SER A 51 -19.32 11.02 -22.66
C SER A 51 -17.88 11.55 -22.66
N TYR A 52 -16.97 10.86 -21.98
CA TYR A 52 -15.58 11.29 -21.78
C TYR A 52 -14.59 10.16 -22.06
N ILE A 53 -13.37 10.52 -22.47
CA ILE A 53 -12.21 9.63 -22.57
C ILE A 53 -11.14 10.14 -21.64
N ILE A 54 -10.59 9.26 -20.79
CA ILE A 54 -9.58 9.57 -19.80
C ILE A 54 -8.39 8.63 -20.06
N LEU A 55 -7.22 9.19 -20.35
CA LEU A 55 -5.97 8.47 -20.44
C LEU A 55 -5.18 8.68 -19.15
N GLN A 56 -4.86 7.59 -18.48
CA GLN A 56 -3.89 7.56 -17.39
C GLN A 56 -2.58 6.95 -17.89
N THR A 57 -1.49 7.72 -17.78
CA THR A 57 -0.14 7.27 -18.15
C THR A 57 0.72 7.06 -16.91
N THR A 58 1.20 5.83 -16.72
CA THR A 58 2.04 5.44 -15.58
C THR A 58 3.42 5.02 -16.10
N PRO A 59 4.54 5.42 -15.45
CA PRO A 59 5.84 4.89 -15.80
C PRO A 59 5.86 3.37 -15.60
N GLY A 60 6.60 2.67 -16.45
CA GLY A 60 6.85 1.24 -16.35
C GLY A 60 8.33 0.94 -16.59
N LYS A 61 8.68 -0.35 -16.59
CA LYS A 61 10.08 -0.82 -16.62
C LYS A 61 10.85 -0.33 -17.85
N GLY A 62 12.13 -0.01 -17.64
CA GLY A 62 13.06 0.34 -18.73
C GLY A 62 12.72 1.63 -19.49
N GLY A 63 11.89 2.50 -18.88
CA GLY A 63 11.42 3.74 -19.50
C GLY A 63 10.25 3.57 -20.47
N ALA A 64 9.58 2.41 -20.47
CA ALA A 64 8.30 2.22 -21.17
C ALA A 64 7.15 2.74 -20.31
N TYR A 65 6.10 3.29 -20.92
CA TYR A 65 4.89 3.69 -20.20
C TYR A 65 3.82 2.58 -20.26
N LEU A 66 3.04 2.49 -19.19
CA LEU A 66 1.78 1.76 -19.11
C LEU A 66 0.62 2.75 -19.29
N TYR A 67 -0.43 2.31 -19.95
CA TYR A 67 -1.58 3.15 -20.28
C TYR A 67 -2.87 2.47 -19.85
N ASP A 68 -3.73 3.22 -19.18
CA ASP A 68 -5.12 2.87 -18.93
C ASP A 68 -5.99 3.92 -19.61
N ILE A 69 -6.90 3.49 -20.49
CA ILE A 69 -7.88 4.37 -21.11
C ILE A 69 -9.25 4.03 -20.53
N HIS A 70 -9.89 4.99 -19.89
CA HIS A 70 -11.26 4.87 -19.41
C HIS A 70 -12.16 5.68 -20.34
N PHE A 71 -13.29 5.12 -20.76
CA PHE A 71 -14.35 5.92 -21.35
C PHE A 71 -15.55 5.93 -20.41
N TRP A 72 -15.87 7.12 -19.90
CA TRP A 72 -16.93 7.33 -18.94
C TRP A 72 -18.20 7.77 -19.65
N LEU A 73 -19.31 7.11 -19.30
CA LEU A 73 -20.61 7.29 -19.92
C LEU A 73 -21.59 7.86 -18.89
N GLY A 74 -22.05 9.08 -19.12
CA GLY A 74 -23.07 9.71 -18.30
C GLY A 74 -24.41 8.98 -18.37
N LYS A 75 -25.19 9.01 -17.30
CA LYS A 75 -26.48 8.29 -17.21
C LYS A 75 -27.50 8.77 -18.28
N ASP A 76 -27.36 10.02 -18.73
CA ASP A 76 -28.22 10.68 -19.71
C ASP A 76 -27.49 10.91 -21.05
N THR A 77 -26.30 10.34 -21.24
CA THR A 77 -25.54 10.50 -22.49
C THR A 77 -26.25 9.82 -23.66
N SER A 78 -26.13 10.42 -24.84
CA SER A 78 -26.72 9.89 -26.06
C SER A 78 -26.00 8.63 -26.54
N GLN A 79 -26.72 7.73 -27.24
CA GLN A 79 -26.15 6.46 -27.72
C GLN A 79 -25.00 6.69 -28.71
N ASP A 80 -25.10 7.75 -29.50
CA ASP A 80 -24.16 8.17 -30.52
C ASP A 80 -22.89 8.80 -29.91
N GLU A 81 -22.99 9.56 -28.82
CA GLU A 81 -21.82 10.00 -28.05
C GLU A 81 -21.12 8.83 -27.33
N ALA A 82 -21.89 7.94 -26.70
CA ALA A 82 -21.35 6.75 -26.05
C ALA A 82 -20.59 5.84 -27.04
N GLY A 83 -21.21 5.58 -28.20
CA GLY A 83 -20.58 4.81 -29.28
C GLY A 83 -19.33 5.51 -29.83
N THR A 84 -19.34 6.84 -29.91
CA THR A 84 -18.16 7.60 -30.31
C THR A 84 -17.03 7.46 -29.30
N ALA A 85 -17.31 7.56 -28.00
CA ALA A 85 -16.31 7.40 -26.95
C ALA A 85 -15.61 6.04 -27.02
N ALA A 86 -16.39 4.96 -27.22
CA ALA A 86 -15.86 3.60 -27.39
C ALA A 86 -14.95 3.49 -28.64
N ILE A 87 -15.40 3.97 -29.80
CA ILE A 87 -14.62 3.95 -31.04
C ILE A 87 -13.32 4.74 -30.91
N LYS A 88 -13.39 5.94 -30.33
CA LYS A 88 -12.25 6.84 -30.16
C LYS A 88 -11.25 6.30 -29.14
N THR A 89 -11.69 5.53 -28.16
CA THR A 89 -10.82 4.81 -27.21
C THR A 89 -9.95 3.76 -27.92
N VAL A 90 -10.53 2.98 -28.84
CA VAL A 90 -9.76 2.01 -29.65
C VAL A 90 -8.76 2.71 -30.58
N GLU A 91 -9.13 3.87 -31.13
CA GLU A 91 -8.23 4.70 -31.94
C GLU A 91 -7.06 5.25 -31.12
N LEU A 92 -7.33 5.78 -29.92
CA LEU A 92 -6.31 6.28 -29.00
C LEU A 92 -5.31 5.18 -28.61
N ASP A 93 -5.78 3.98 -28.28
CA ASP A 93 -4.90 2.85 -27.99
C ASP A 93 -4.00 2.49 -29.19
N ALA A 94 -4.53 2.50 -30.41
CA ALA A 94 -3.72 2.30 -31.61
C ALA A 94 -2.61 3.36 -31.75
N VAL A 95 -2.89 4.64 -31.40
CA VAL A 95 -1.88 5.71 -31.36
C VAL A 95 -0.80 5.44 -30.30
N LEU A 96 -1.18 4.87 -29.16
CA LEU A 96 -0.26 4.48 -28.07
C LEU A 96 0.53 3.18 -28.37
N GLY A 97 0.26 2.57 -29.52
CA GLY A 97 0.95 1.38 -30.02
C GLY A 97 0.27 0.06 -29.66
N GLY A 98 -1.01 0.06 -29.27
CA GLY A 98 -1.74 -1.14 -28.85
C GLY A 98 -1.19 -1.68 -27.54
N ARG A 99 -1.16 -0.83 -26.52
CA ARG A 99 -0.54 -1.13 -25.21
C ARG A 99 -1.41 -0.70 -24.03
N ALA A 100 -2.58 -0.13 -24.30
CA ALA A 100 -3.47 0.33 -23.26
C ALA A 100 -4.42 -0.78 -22.81
N VAL A 101 -4.70 -0.81 -21.52
CA VAL A 101 -5.89 -1.47 -20.99
C VAL A 101 -7.05 -0.50 -21.12
N GLN A 102 -8.18 -0.94 -21.65
CA GLN A 102 -9.34 -0.07 -21.87
C GLN A 102 -10.46 -0.47 -20.90
N HIS A 103 -11.08 0.52 -20.27
CA HIS A 103 -12.11 0.34 -19.24
C HIS A 103 -13.36 1.10 -19.64
N ARG A 104 -14.52 0.43 -19.57
CA ARG A 104 -15.81 1.10 -19.69
C ARG A 104 -16.31 1.50 -18.32
N GLU A 105 -16.53 2.79 -18.13
CA GLU A 105 -17.00 3.35 -16.87
C GLU A 105 -18.42 3.90 -17.06
N VAL A 106 -19.37 3.48 -16.24
CA VAL A 106 -20.75 3.98 -16.28
C VAL A 106 -21.00 4.79 -15.03
N GLN A 107 -21.65 5.95 -15.19
CA GLN A 107 -22.03 6.81 -14.07
C GLN A 107 -22.75 6.01 -12.95
N GLY A 108 -22.21 6.08 -11.73
CA GLY A 108 -22.75 5.38 -10.56
C GLY A 108 -22.23 3.95 -10.36
N HIS A 109 -21.53 3.39 -11.34
CA HIS A 109 -20.95 2.04 -11.31
C HIS A 109 -19.47 2.05 -11.73
N GLU A 110 -18.78 3.16 -11.51
CA GLU A 110 -17.37 3.30 -11.86
C GLU A 110 -16.48 2.34 -11.07
N SER A 111 -15.39 1.93 -11.72
CA SER A 111 -14.34 1.12 -11.11
C SER A 111 -13.60 1.88 -10.00
N ASP A 112 -13.11 1.15 -9.00
CA ASP A 112 -12.25 1.72 -7.96
C ASP A 112 -10.98 2.36 -8.55
N LYS A 113 -10.47 1.77 -9.65
CA LYS A 113 -9.34 2.32 -10.40
C LYS A 113 -9.65 3.70 -10.97
N PHE A 114 -10.76 3.87 -11.67
CA PHE A 114 -11.17 5.17 -12.22
C PHE A 114 -11.38 6.21 -11.12
N LEU A 115 -12.16 5.87 -10.10
CA LEU A 115 -12.48 6.79 -9.00
C LEU A 115 -11.24 7.18 -8.20
N SER A 116 -10.23 6.31 -8.10
CA SER A 116 -8.97 6.62 -7.40
C SER A 116 -8.17 7.76 -8.04
N TYR A 117 -8.43 8.13 -9.30
CA TYR A 117 -7.84 9.30 -9.96
C TYR A 117 -8.44 10.62 -9.46
N PHE A 118 -9.63 10.60 -8.87
CA PHE A 118 -10.42 11.78 -8.51
C PHE A 118 -10.75 11.78 -7.00
N LYS A 119 -9.71 11.97 -6.17
CA LYS A 119 -9.89 12.06 -4.70
C LYS A 119 -10.39 13.46 -4.29
N PRO A 120 -11.35 13.57 -3.34
CA PRO A 120 -11.94 12.45 -2.58
C PRO A 120 -13.10 11.75 -3.30
N CYS A 121 -13.80 12.42 -4.23
CA CYS A 121 -14.89 11.84 -5.00
C CYS A 121 -15.16 12.64 -6.30
N ILE A 122 -16.00 12.09 -7.16
CA ILE A 122 -16.64 12.82 -8.28
C ILE A 122 -18.10 13.11 -7.93
N ILE A 123 -18.62 14.25 -8.40
CA ILE A 123 -20.03 14.62 -8.29
C ILE A 123 -20.50 15.03 -9.69
N PRO A 124 -21.09 14.10 -10.47
CA PRO A 124 -21.57 14.41 -11.80
C PRO A 124 -22.64 15.50 -11.76
N GLN A 125 -22.51 16.47 -12.66
CA GLN A 125 -23.45 17.59 -12.81
C GLN A 125 -24.56 17.21 -13.80
N GLU A 126 -25.72 17.84 -13.68
CA GLU A 126 -26.82 17.66 -14.62
C GLU A 126 -26.58 18.47 -15.92
N GLY A 127 -27.13 17.99 -17.04
CA GLY A 127 -26.98 18.60 -18.37
C GLY A 127 -25.82 18.03 -19.19
N GLY A 128 -25.49 18.69 -20.30
CA GLY A 128 -24.45 18.30 -21.24
C GLY A 128 -24.37 19.23 -22.45
N VAL A 129 -23.55 18.88 -23.44
CA VAL A 129 -23.35 19.64 -24.69
C VAL A 129 -24.67 19.78 -25.46
N ALA A 130 -25.43 18.68 -25.58
CA ALA A 130 -26.69 18.64 -26.31
C ALA A 130 -27.81 19.48 -25.67
N SER A 131 -27.84 19.59 -24.34
CA SER A 131 -28.84 20.42 -23.64
C SER A 131 -28.53 21.93 -23.72
N GLY A 132 -27.36 22.30 -24.25
CA GLY A 132 -26.76 23.61 -24.07
C GLY A 132 -26.32 23.80 -22.61
N PHE A 133 -25.13 24.32 -22.37
CA PHE A 133 -24.74 24.74 -21.02
C PHE A 133 -25.83 25.69 -20.50
N LYS A 134 -26.49 25.33 -19.40
CA LYS A 134 -27.30 26.32 -18.66
C LYS A 134 -26.36 27.49 -18.39
N LYS A 135 -26.71 28.70 -18.85
CA LYS A 135 -25.99 29.91 -18.44
C LYS A 135 -26.00 29.93 -16.90
N PRO A 136 -24.95 30.45 -16.24
CA PRO A 136 -25.02 30.72 -14.81
C PRO A 136 -26.02 31.87 -14.61
N GLU A 137 -27.31 31.54 -14.58
CA GLU A 137 -28.27 32.27 -13.77
C GLU A 137 -27.80 32.09 -12.32
N GLU A 138 -27.94 33.11 -11.47
CA GLU A 138 -27.58 33.01 -10.05
C GLU A 138 -28.30 31.79 -9.46
N GLU A 139 -27.58 30.66 -9.33
CA GLU A 139 -28.16 29.43 -8.84
C GLU A 139 -28.52 29.67 -7.37
N GLU A 140 -29.82 29.77 -7.08
CA GLU A 140 -30.29 29.65 -5.71
C GLU A 140 -29.76 28.32 -5.16
N PHE A 141 -29.10 28.38 -4.00
CA PHE A 141 -28.53 27.20 -3.37
C PHE A 141 -29.64 26.16 -3.16
N GLU A 142 -29.45 24.98 -3.75
CA GLU A 142 -30.35 23.84 -3.59
C GLU A 142 -29.82 22.92 -2.48
N THR A 143 -30.67 22.63 -1.49
CA THR A 143 -30.35 21.64 -0.46
C THR A 143 -30.29 20.25 -1.07
N ARG A 144 -29.15 19.56 -0.91
CA ARG A 144 -28.92 18.24 -1.49
C ARG A 144 -28.61 17.22 -0.41
N LEU A 145 -29.16 16.02 -0.57
CA LEU A 145 -28.88 14.88 0.30
C LEU A 145 -28.10 13.85 -0.49
N TYR A 146 -26.98 13.40 0.06
CA TYR A 146 -26.14 12.37 -0.52
C TYR A 146 -26.07 11.16 0.40
N VAL A 147 -26.02 9.97 -0.19
CA VAL A 147 -25.53 8.77 0.50
C VAL A 147 -24.06 8.57 0.14
N CYS A 148 -23.22 8.35 1.14
CA CYS A 148 -21.78 8.17 1.03
C CYS A 148 -21.43 6.72 1.38
N ARG A 149 -20.80 6.02 0.42
CA ARG A 149 -20.42 4.61 0.55
C ARG A 149 -18.97 4.39 0.15
N GLY A 150 -18.42 3.25 0.56
CA GLY A 150 -17.08 2.81 0.18
C GLY A 150 -16.03 3.15 1.22
N LYS A 151 -15.21 2.14 1.57
CA LYS A 151 -14.24 2.22 2.67
C LYS A 151 -12.97 3.01 2.31
N ARG A 152 -12.55 2.94 1.04
CA ARG A 152 -11.32 3.57 0.52
C ARG A 152 -11.66 4.59 -0.56
N VAL A 153 -12.28 4.08 -1.61
CA VAL A 153 -12.78 4.84 -2.74
C VAL A 153 -14.23 5.23 -2.45
N VAL A 154 -14.51 6.52 -2.48
CA VAL A 154 -15.83 7.05 -2.15
C VAL A 154 -16.75 6.94 -3.36
N ARG A 155 -17.95 6.40 -3.11
CA ARG A 155 -19.09 6.46 -4.02
C ARG A 155 -20.13 7.38 -3.40
N LEU A 156 -20.30 8.55 -4.00
CA LEU A 156 -21.28 9.54 -3.58
C LEU A 156 -22.47 9.50 -4.54
N LYS A 157 -23.68 9.32 -4.00
CA LYS A 157 -24.91 9.35 -4.80
C LYS A 157 -25.89 10.34 -4.21
N GLN A 158 -26.36 11.29 -5.02
CA GLN A 158 -27.45 12.16 -4.64
C GLN A 158 -28.76 11.36 -4.54
N VAL A 159 -29.46 11.50 -3.43
CA VAL A 159 -30.74 10.86 -3.15
C VAL A 159 -31.80 11.95 -2.95
N PRO A 160 -33.10 11.63 -3.08
CA PRO A 160 -34.15 12.60 -2.79
C PRO A 160 -33.98 13.17 -1.39
N PHE A 161 -34.03 14.50 -1.26
CA PHE A 161 -34.02 15.18 0.03
C PHE A 161 -35.35 14.91 0.77
N SER A 162 -35.41 13.75 1.42
CA SER A 162 -36.58 13.23 2.12
C SER A 162 -36.13 12.33 3.26
N ARG A 163 -36.90 12.33 4.35
CA ARG A 163 -36.69 11.41 5.49
C ARG A 163 -36.72 9.94 5.07
N SER A 164 -37.53 9.60 4.05
CA SER A 164 -37.64 8.23 3.54
C SER A 164 -36.34 7.71 2.90
N SER A 165 -35.40 8.60 2.58
CA SER A 165 -34.10 8.25 2.03
C SER A 165 -33.11 7.80 3.11
N LEU A 166 -33.28 8.27 4.35
CA LEU A 166 -32.40 7.90 5.47
C LEU A 166 -32.62 6.45 5.89
N ASN A 167 -31.55 5.81 6.36
CA ASN A 167 -31.60 4.46 6.93
C ASN A 167 -30.52 4.31 8.02
N HIS A 168 -30.60 3.21 8.76
CA HIS A 168 -29.68 2.91 9.87
C HIS A 168 -28.33 2.35 9.41
N ASP A 169 -28.16 1.99 8.14
CA ASP A 169 -27.01 1.23 7.65
C ASP A 169 -25.99 2.07 6.87
N ASP A 170 -26.41 3.18 6.29
CA ASP A 170 -25.57 4.03 5.43
C ASP A 170 -25.16 5.35 6.15
N VAL A 171 -24.17 6.05 5.59
CA VAL A 171 -23.79 7.41 5.98
C VAL A 171 -24.38 8.41 4.99
N PHE A 172 -24.97 9.49 5.48
CA PHE A 172 -25.58 10.52 4.67
C PHE A 172 -24.89 11.87 4.88
N ILE A 173 -24.83 12.67 3.82
CA ILE A 173 -24.34 14.04 3.84
C ILE A 173 -25.48 14.95 3.38
N LEU A 174 -25.96 15.80 4.28
CA LEU A 174 -26.94 16.83 3.97
C LEU A 174 -26.20 18.15 3.76
N ASP A 175 -26.12 18.56 2.50
CA ASP A 175 -25.51 19.80 2.07
C ASP A 175 -26.57 20.91 2.05
N SER A 176 -26.53 21.79 3.05
CA SER A 176 -27.40 22.96 3.16
C SER A 176 -26.59 24.25 3.06
N LYS A 177 -27.27 25.38 2.84
CA LYS A 177 -26.62 26.66 2.53
C LYS A 177 -25.59 27.11 3.57
N ASP A 178 -25.92 26.96 4.84
CA ASP A 178 -25.12 27.51 5.94
C ASP A 178 -24.40 26.42 6.76
N LYS A 179 -24.81 25.15 6.60
CA LYS A 179 -24.30 24.02 7.39
C LYS A 179 -24.35 22.69 6.63
N ILE A 180 -23.29 21.90 6.74
CA ILE A 180 -23.23 20.54 6.20
C ILE A 180 -23.35 19.54 7.34
N PHE A 181 -24.33 18.64 7.26
CA PHE A 181 -24.53 17.60 8.27
C PHE A 181 -24.04 16.24 7.77
N GLN A 182 -23.23 15.55 8.56
CA GLN A 182 -22.98 14.13 8.43
C GLN A 182 -23.97 13.37 9.31
N PHE A 183 -24.86 12.58 8.72
CA PHE A 183 -25.70 11.66 9.48
C PHE A 183 -25.14 10.24 9.40
N ASN A 184 -24.75 9.68 10.55
CA ASN A 184 -24.24 8.33 10.67
C ASN A 184 -25.36 7.38 11.08
N GLY A 185 -25.80 6.49 10.18
CA GLY A 185 -26.69 5.39 10.57
C GLY A 185 -26.08 4.53 11.68
N ALA A 186 -26.89 3.98 12.58
CA ALA A 186 -26.42 3.24 13.74
C ALA A 186 -25.51 2.05 13.39
N ASN A 187 -25.77 1.38 12.27
CA ASN A 187 -25.04 0.23 11.75
C ASN A 187 -23.98 0.59 10.68
N SER A 188 -23.81 1.88 10.37
CA SER A 188 -22.90 2.33 9.32
C SER A 188 -21.43 2.03 9.66
N ASN A 189 -20.66 1.69 8.63
CA ASN A 189 -19.27 1.30 8.76
C ASN A 189 -18.38 2.50 9.11
N ILE A 190 -17.41 2.30 10.01
CA ILE A 190 -16.59 3.40 10.54
C ILE A 190 -15.66 4.03 9.50
N GLN A 191 -15.19 3.25 8.52
CA GLN A 191 -14.38 3.75 7.43
C GLN A 191 -15.20 4.62 6.47
N GLU A 192 -16.48 4.26 6.22
CA GLU A 192 -17.40 5.09 5.45
C GLU A 192 -17.71 6.42 6.16
N ARG A 193 -17.90 6.39 7.49
CA ARG A 193 -18.04 7.62 8.30
C ARG A 193 -16.81 8.52 8.16
N ALA A 194 -15.60 7.94 8.15
CA ALA A 194 -14.36 8.68 7.98
C ALA A 194 -14.25 9.32 6.58
N LYS A 195 -14.65 8.56 5.54
CA LYS A 195 -14.64 9.05 4.17
C LYS A 195 -15.66 10.15 3.90
N ALA A 196 -16.83 10.09 4.54
CA ALA A 196 -17.82 11.17 4.46
C ALA A 196 -17.24 12.52 4.91
N LEU A 197 -16.36 12.55 5.92
CA LEU A 197 -15.69 13.78 6.36
C LEU A 197 -14.76 14.37 5.29
N GLU A 198 -14.10 13.54 4.48
CA GLU A 198 -13.30 14.02 3.34
C GLU A 198 -14.19 14.68 2.28
N VAL A 199 -15.35 14.08 2.00
CA VAL A 199 -16.35 14.65 1.09
C VAL A 199 -16.89 15.96 1.63
N ILE A 200 -17.20 16.04 2.92
CA ILE A 200 -17.71 17.28 3.54
C ILE A 200 -16.67 18.39 3.44
N GLN A 201 -15.40 18.11 3.73
CA GLN A 201 -14.34 19.09 3.56
C GLN A 201 -14.23 19.55 2.11
N PHE A 202 -14.34 18.63 1.15
CA PHE A 202 -14.37 18.96 -0.28
C PHE A 202 -15.57 19.83 -0.65
N LEU A 203 -16.79 19.50 -0.20
CA LEU A 203 -17.99 20.30 -0.45
C LEU A 203 -17.83 21.71 0.13
N LYS A 204 -17.35 21.80 1.36
CA LYS A 204 -17.09 23.06 2.06
C LYS A 204 -16.11 23.93 1.28
N ASP A 205 -15.01 23.37 0.79
CA ASP A 205 -13.99 24.13 0.07
C ASP A 205 -14.41 24.52 -1.35
N GLN A 206 -15.09 23.62 -2.08
CA GLN A 206 -15.44 23.83 -3.48
C GLN A 206 -16.73 24.63 -3.68
N TYR A 207 -17.76 24.39 -2.86
CA TYR A 207 -19.09 24.93 -3.06
C TYR A 207 -19.49 25.97 -2.00
N HIS A 208 -18.77 26.04 -0.88
CA HIS A 208 -19.07 26.98 0.22
C HIS A 208 -17.90 27.90 0.62
N GLU A 209 -16.89 28.03 -0.25
CA GLU A 209 -15.72 28.90 -0.05
C GLU A 209 -14.98 28.69 1.28
N GLY A 210 -15.06 27.50 1.88
CA GLY A 210 -14.44 27.18 3.16
C GLY A 210 -15.19 27.70 4.40
N LYS A 211 -16.38 28.30 4.26
CA LYS A 211 -17.06 29.04 5.35
C LYS A 211 -18.24 28.29 6.00
N CYS A 212 -18.65 27.16 5.44
CA CYS A 212 -19.79 26.39 5.95
C CYS A 212 -19.50 25.72 7.30
N GLU A 213 -20.48 25.69 8.19
CA GLU A 213 -20.40 24.91 9.44
C GLU A 213 -20.53 23.41 9.15
N VAL A 214 -19.96 22.58 10.02
CA VAL A 214 -20.04 21.11 9.89
C VAL A 214 -20.57 20.53 11.19
N ALA A 215 -21.59 19.69 11.09
CA ALA A 215 -22.17 18.97 12.22
C ALA A 215 -22.20 17.46 11.96
N ILE A 216 -21.93 16.68 13.00
CA ILE A 216 -22.00 15.21 12.95
C ILE A 216 -23.19 14.79 13.81
N VAL A 217 -24.09 14.02 13.22
CA VAL A 217 -25.32 13.53 13.83
C VAL A 217 -25.29 12.00 13.82
N ASP A 218 -25.26 11.40 15.01
CA ASP A 218 -25.34 9.95 15.16
C ASP A 218 -26.80 9.51 15.35
N ASP A 219 -27.20 8.50 14.58
CA ASP A 219 -28.50 7.85 14.72
C ASP A 219 -28.71 7.22 16.11
N GLY A 220 -29.89 7.39 16.68
CA GLY A 220 -30.26 6.91 18.01
C GLY A 220 -29.63 7.68 19.19
N LYS A 221 -28.64 8.55 18.95
CA LYS A 221 -28.10 9.46 19.96
C LYS A 221 -28.88 10.76 19.95
N LEU A 222 -30.00 10.76 20.68
CA LEU A 222 -30.77 11.98 20.99
C LEU A 222 -30.17 12.70 22.22
N GLN A 223 -28.83 12.80 22.31
CA GLN A 223 -28.25 13.73 23.27
C GLN A 223 -28.73 15.14 22.90
N ALA A 224 -28.89 16.00 23.90
CA ALA A 224 -29.46 17.34 23.76
C ALA A 224 -28.49 18.32 23.03
N GLU A 225 -27.94 17.88 21.92
CA GLU A 225 -27.03 18.61 21.06
C GLU A 225 -27.85 19.44 20.06
N SER A 226 -27.58 20.75 19.98
CA SER A 226 -28.28 21.70 19.10
C SER A 226 -28.34 21.19 17.65
N ASP A 227 -27.23 20.62 17.18
CA ASP A 227 -27.04 20.15 15.81
C ASP A 227 -27.99 19.02 15.41
N SER A 228 -28.26 18.07 16.32
CA SER A 228 -29.21 16.98 16.07
C SER A 228 -30.64 17.53 15.94
N GLY A 229 -31.00 18.49 16.79
CA GLY A 229 -32.28 19.18 16.71
C GLY A 229 -32.45 19.94 15.39
N GLU A 230 -31.45 20.73 15.00
CA GLU A 230 -31.42 21.46 13.73
C GLU A 230 -31.58 20.53 12.52
N PHE A 231 -30.83 19.41 12.50
CA PHE A 231 -30.93 18.40 11.46
C PHE A 231 -32.36 17.86 11.31
N TRP A 232 -33.00 17.46 12.42
CA TRP A 232 -34.36 16.92 12.36
C TRP A 232 -35.40 17.98 11.99
N VAL A 233 -35.22 19.23 12.39
CA VAL A 233 -36.10 20.34 11.99
C VAL A 233 -36.08 20.55 10.47
N ILE A 234 -34.92 20.45 9.82
CA ILE A 234 -34.79 20.53 8.35
C ILE A 234 -35.66 19.48 7.64
N PHE A 235 -35.85 18.31 8.26
CA PHE A 235 -36.69 17.23 7.77
C PHE A 235 -38.16 17.29 8.22
N GLY A 236 -38.59 18.36 8.90
CA GLY A 236 -39.94 18.53 9.42
C GLY A 236 -40.20 17.87 10.78
N GLY A 237 -39.14 17.64 11.55
CA GLY A 237 -39.15 17.05 12.89
C GLY A 237 -38.79 15.57 12.94
N PHE A 238 -38.47 15.10 14.15
CA PHE A 238 -38.10 13.71 14.41
C PHE A 238 -39.24 12.73 14.08
N ALA A 239 -38.91 11.66 13.37
CA ALA A 239 -39.79 10.53 13.12
C ALA A 239 -38.95 9.24 12.97
N PRO A 240 -39.53 8.05 13.21
CA PRO A 240 -38.82 6.78 13.02
C PRO A 240 -38.31 6.63 11.58
N ILE A 241 -37.05 6.21 11.45
CA ILE A 241 -36.41 5.92 10.16
C ILE A 241 -36.85 4.52 9.69
N GLY A 242 -37.03 4.36 8.37
CA GLY A 242 -37.39 3.08 7.77
C GLY A 242 -36.21 2.11 7.70
N LYS A 243 -36.52 0.81 7.50
CA LYS A 243 -35.49 -0.15 7.09
C LYS A 243 -34.98 0.20 5.70
N LYS A 244 -33.69 -0.06 5.44
CA LYS A 244 -33.10 0.09 4.11
C LYS A 244 -33.90 -0.72 3.08
N VAL A 245 -34.34 -0.06 2.02
CA VAL A 245 -34.95 -0.72 0.86
C VAL A 245 -33.81 -1.12 -0.07
N ALA A 246 -33.72 -2.40 -0.41
CA ALA A 246 -32.71 -2.88 -1.36
C ALA A 246 -32.92 -2.18 -2.72
N SER A 247 -31.89 -1.50 -3.21
CA SER A 247 -31.86 -0.89 -4.55
C SER A 247 -31.05 -1.77 -5.51
N GLU A 248 -31.20 -1.55 -6.82
CA GLU A 248 -30.38 -2.22 -7.85
C GLU A 248 -28.87 -2.00 -7.61
N ASP A 249 -28.50 -0.87 -7.01
CA ASP A 249 -27.11 -0.53 -6.66
C ASP A 249 -26.59 -1.28 -5.42
N ASP A 250 -27.47 -1.90 -4.64
CA ASP A 250 -27.10 -2.73 -3.48
C ASP A 250 -26.86 -4.21 -3.87
N VAL A 251 -27.13 -4.58 -5.12
CA VAL A 251 -26.92 -5.95 -5.62
C VAL A 251 -25.44 -6.17 -5.86
N ILE A 252 -24.79 -6.94 -4.99
CA ILE A 252 -23.42 -7.41 -5.20
C ILE A 252 -23.45 -8.36 -6.41
N LEU A 253 -22.78 -7.98 -7.49
CA LEU A 253 -22.62 -8.85 -8.65
C LEU A 253 -21.81 -10.09 -8.24
N GLU A 254 -22.42 -11.27 -8.27
CA GLU A 254 -21.72 -12.50 -7.98
C GLU A 254 -20.78 -12.87 -9.14
N LYS A 255 -19.51 -13.15 -8.80
CA LYS A 255 -18.58 -13.78 -9.74
C LYS A 255 -19.09 -15.17 -10.09
N THR A 256 -19.26 -15.44 -11.38
CA THR A 256 -19.58 -16.78 -11.89
C THR A 256 -18.33 -17.49 -12.37
N LEU A 257 -18.40 -18.81 -12.54
CA LEU A 257 -17.31 -19.55 -13.17
C LEU A 257 -17.00 -18.94 -14.54
N PRO A 258 -15.72 -18.66 -14.83
CA PRO A 258 -15.31 -17.98 -16.05
C PRO A 258 -15.63 -18.84 -17.27
N LYS A 259 -16.24 -18.22 -18.30
CA LYS A 259 -16.54 -18.86 -19.58
C LYS A 259 -15.86 -18.11 -20.72
N LEU A 260 -15.11 -18.84 -21.55
CA LEU A 260 -14.38 -18.27 -22.67
C LEU A 260 -15.15 -18.42 -23.98
N TYR A 261 -15.11 -17.36 -24.78
CA TYR A 261 -15.69 -17.28 -26.11
C TYR A 261 -14.66 -16.71 -27.09
N SER A 262 -14.64 -17.18 -28.33
CA SER A 262 -13.92 -16.52 -29.42
C SER A 262 -14.82 -15.51 -30.10
N ILE A 263 -14.24 -14.42 -30.60
CA ILE A 263 -14.94 -13.42 -31.40
C ILE A 263 -14.39 -13.49 -32.83
N ASP A 264 -15.21 -13.99 -33.75
CA ASP A 264 -14.91 -14.06 -35.17
C ASP A 264 -15.95 -13.26 -35.96
N ASP A 265 -15.52 -12.29 -36.79
CA ASP A 265 -16.42 -11.44 -37.60
C ASP A 265 -17.56 -10.79 -36.80
N GLY A 266 -17.27 -10.36 -35.57
CA GLY A 266 -18.25 -9.75 -34.66
C GLY A 266 -19.23 -10.73 -34.00
N GLN A 267 -19.07 -12.04 -34.20
CA GLN A 267 -19.91 -13.06 -33.58
C GLN A 267 -19.18 -13.77 -32.43
N VAL A 268 -19.87 -13.90 -31.30
CA VAL A 268 -19.35 -14.55 -30.08
C VAL A 268 -19.68 -16.05 -30.11
N LYS A 269 -18.66 -16.91 -30.07
CA LYS A 269 -18.79 -18.38 -30.11
C LYS A 269 -18.14 -19.01 -28.88
N GLY A 270 -18.80 -19.98 -28.26
CA GLY A 270 -18.27 -20.67 -27.07
C GLY A 270 -17.00 -21.47 -27.39
N VAL A 271 -16.03 -21.43 -26.48
CA VAL A 271 -14.81 -22.25 -26.53
C VAL A 271 -14.90 -23.32 -25.45
N ASP A 272 -14.91 -24.59 -25.86
CA ASP A 272 -14.91 -25.73 -24.95
C ASP A 272 -13.49 -26.05 -24.46
N GLY A 273 -13.35 -26.35 -23.16
CA GLY A 273 -12.09 -26.80 -22.56
C GLY A 273 -11.75 -26.10 -21.23
N GLU A 274 -10.72 -26.59 -20.56
CA GLU A 274 -10.15 -25.95 -19.36
C GLU A 274 -9.41 -24.65 -19.74
N LEU A 275 -9.60 -23.60 -18.95
CA LEU A 275 -9.04 -22.28 -19.23
C LEU A 275 -7.52 -22.30 -19.12
N SER A 276 -6.87 -22.13 -20.26
CA SER A 276 -5.41 -22.03 -20.36
C SER A 276 -5.00 -20.92 -21.31
N LYS A 277 -3.84 -20.29 -21.05
CA LYS A 277 -3.29 -19.24 -21.91
C LYS A 277 -3.07 -19.69 -23.36
N SER A 278 -2.84 -20.99 -23.59
CA SER A 278 -2.68 -21.56 -24.93
C SER A 278 -3.93 -21.44 -25.81
N LEU A 279 -5.11 -21.25 -25.23
CA LEU A 279 -6.35 -21.01 -25.99
C LEU A 279 -6.38 -19.62 -26.65
N LEU A 280 -5.55 -18.68 -26.19
CA LEU A 280 -5.56 -17.28 -26.63
C LEU A 280 -4.58 -17.07 -27.80
N GLU A 281 -5.10 -17.12 -29.02
CA GLU A 281 -4.32 -16.91 -30.25
C GLU A 281 -4.00 -15.42 -30.48
N ASN A 282 -2.75 -15.11 -30.83
CA ASN A 282 -2.27 -13.72 -30.95
C ASN A 282 -2.89 -12.88 -32.08
N ASN A 283 -3.69 -13.48 -32.95
CA ASN A 283 -4.35 -12.88 -34.11
C ASN A 283 -5.88 -12.87 -33.99
N LYS A 284 -6.44 -13.23 -32.83
CA LYS A 284 -7.89 -13.27 -32.57
C LYS A 284 -8.28 -12.44 -31.35
N CYS A 285 -9.58 -12.21 -31.22
CA CYS A 285 -10.18 -11.62 -30.03
C CYS A 285 -11.01 -12.67 -29.29
N TYR A 286 -11.04 -12.58 -27.97
CA TYR A 286 -11.76 -13.49 -27.09
C TYR A 286 -12.55 -12.69 -26.04
N LEU A 287 -13.66 -13.25 -25.59
CA LEU A 287 -14.47 -12.73 -24.49
C LEU A 287 -14.43 -13.73 -23.34
N LEU A 288 -14.09 -13.27 -22.14
CA LEU A 288 -14.14 -14.06 -20.91
C LEU A 288 -15.25 -13.50 -20.02
N ASP A 289 -16.33 -14.25 -19.83
CA ASP A 289 -17.46 -13.87 -19.00
C ASP A 289 -17.31 -14.46 -17.59
N CYS A 290 -17.09 -13.59 -16.60
CA CYS A 290 -16.99 -13.92 -15.18
C CYS A 290 -18.22 -13.46 -14.38
N GLY A 291 -19.31 -13.10 -15.06
CA GLY A 291 -20.57 -12.65 -14.45
C GLY A 291 -20.56 -11.19 -14.03
N ALA A 292 -19.80 -10.87 -12.98
CA ALA A 292 -19.62 -9.50 -12.50
C ALA A 292 -18.71 -8.67 -13.43
N GLU A 293 -17.80 -9.35 -14.12
CA GLU A 293 -16.81 -8.76 -15.02
C GLU A 293 -16.80 -9.53 -16.33
N VAL A 294 -16.60 -8.80 -17.43
CA VAL A 294 -16.39 -9.34 -18.76
C VAL A 294 -15.09 -8.78 -19.29
N PHE A 295 -14.17 -9.66 -19.68
CA PHE A 295 -12.90 -9.28 -20.29
C PHE A 295 -12.93 -9.52 -21.79
N ILE A 296 -12.41 -8.56 -22.55
CA ILE A 296 -12.19 -8.70 -23.99
C ILE A 296 -10.68 -8.81 -24.17
N TRP A 297 -10.17 -10.01 -24.44
CA TRP A 297 -8.75 -10.20 -24.72
C TRP A 297 -8.50 -10.06 -26.21
N VAL A 298 -7.54 -9.22 -26.58
CA VAL A 298 -7.21 -8.87 -27.95
C VAL A 298 -5.78 -9.31 -28.27
N GLY A 299 -5.65 -10.21 -29.26
CA GLY A 299 -4.37 -10.65 -29.78
C GLY A 299 -3.58 -9.49 -30.38
N ARG A 300 -2.26 -9.46 -30.18
CA ARG A 300 -1.39 -8.34 -30.59
C ARG A 300 -1.38 -8.07 -32.10
N VAL A 301 -1.67 -9.08 -32.93
CA VAL A 301 -1.60 -9.04 -34.40
C VAL A 301 -2.93 -8.62 -35.04
N THR A 302 -4.00 -8.48 -34.26
CA THR A 302 -5.34 -8.04 -34.73
C THR A 302 -5.32 -6.62 -35.29
N GLN A 303 -6.16 -6.35 -36.31
CA GLN A 303 -6.32 -5.02 -36.89
C GLN A 303 -7.24 -4.14 -36.05
N VAL A 304 -7.19 -2.82 -36.25
CA VAL A 304 -8.03 -1.86 -35.50
C VAL A 304 -9.52 -2.13 -35.75
N GLU A 305 -9.89 -2.51 -36.97
CA GLU A 305 -11.25 -2.87 -37.33
C GLU A 305 -11.76 -4.10 -36.57
N ASP A 306 -10.92 -5.15 -36.41
CA ASP A 306 -11.25 -6.35 -35.63
C ASP A 306 -11.46 -6.01 -34.15
N ARG A 307 -10.65 -5.10 -33.60
CA ARG A 307 -10.76 -4.63 -32.22
C ARG A 307 -12.06 -3.88 -31.98
N LYS A 308 -12.44 -2.98 -32.90
CA LYS A 308 -13.72 -2.26 -32.84
C LYS A 308 -14.92 -3.22 -32.90
N ALA A 309 -14.86 -4.20 -33.81
CA ALA A 309 -15.89 -5.23 -33.90
C ALA A 309 -15.98 -6.09 -32.62
N ALA A 310 -14.84 -6.42 -32.01
CA ALA A 310 -14.80 -7.15 -30.75
C ALA A 310 -15.40 -6.37 -29.58
N SER A 311 -15.10 -5.07 -29.47
CA SER A 311 -15.72 -4.21 -28.46
C SER A 311 -17.24 -4.18 -28.63
N GLN A 312 -17.74 -3.98 -29.86
CA GLN A 312 -19.17 -3.97 -30.14
C GLN A 312 -19.85 -5.33 -29.84
N ALA A 313 -19.25 -6.43 -30.27
CA ALA A 313 -19.78 -7.78 -30.04
C ALA A 313 -19.89 -8.10 -28.54
N ALA A 314 -18.97 -7.59 -27.72
CA ALA A 314 -19.02 -7.75 -26.27
C ALA A 314 -20.19 -6.97 -25.64
N GLU A 315 -20.45 -5.74 -26.08
CA GLU A 315 -21.60 -4.95 -25.60
C GLU A 315 -22.93 -5.65 -25.95
N GLU A 316 -23.06 -6.13 -27.19
CA GLU A 316 -24.21 -6.88 -27.65
C GLU A 316 -24.38 -8.20 -26.88
N PHE A 317 -23.28 -8.90 -26.57
CA PHE A 317 -23.29 -10.11 -25.75
C PHE A 317 -23.81 -9.83 -24.34
N VAL A 318 -23.26 -8.83 -23.65
CA VAL A 318 -23.67 -8.43 -22.29
C VAL A 318 -25.16 -8.08 -22.26
N ALA A 319 -25.64 -7.33 -23.25
CA ALA A 319 -27.06 -7.01 -23.40
C ALA A 319 -27.91 -8.28 -23.64
N SER A 320 -27.48 -9.18 -24.52
CA SER A 320 -28.21 -10.42 -24.85
C SER A 320 -28.32 -11.39 -23.66
N GLN A 321 -27.32 -11.41 -22.78
CA GLN A 321 -27.29 -12.26 -21.59
C GLN A 321 -28.07 -11.65 -20.41
N ASN A 322 -28.75 -10.50 -20.61
CA ASN A 322 -29.44 -9.74 -19.56
C ASN A 322 -28.52 -9.46 -18.35
N ARG A 323 -27.23 -9.22 -18.60
CA ARG A 323 -26.30 -8.81 -17.54
C ARG A 323 -26.65 -7.40 -17.07
N PRO A 324 -26.50 -7.08 -15.77
CA PRO A 324 -26.76 -5.74 -15.26
C PRO A 324 -25.92 -4.67 -15.97
N LYS A 325 -26.44 -3.44 -16.09
CA LYS A 325 -25.70 -2.31 -16.68
C LYS A 325 -24.40 -1.97 -15.94
N SER A 326 -24.31 -2.39 -14.67
CA SER A 326 -23.15 -2.28 -13.79
C SER A 326 -22.06 -3.32 -14.04
N THR A 327 -22.28 -4.30 -14.95
CA THR A 327 -21.25 -5.28 -15.31
C THR A 327 -20.01 -4.56 -15.88
N ARG A 328 -18.85 -4.83 -15.27
CA ARG A 328 -17.59 -4.20 -15.66
C ARG A 328 -17.08 -4.80 -16.96
N MET A 329 -16.71 -3.95 -17.92
CA MET A 329 -16.10 -4.38 -19.18
C MET A 329 -14.68 -3.84 -19.30
N ILE A 330 -13.73 -4.75 -19.48
CA ILE A 330 -12.29 -4.45 -19.53
C ILE A 330 -11.72 -5.08 -20.80
N GLN A 331 -11.14 -4.28 -21.67
CA GLN A 331 -10.42 -4.76 -22.85
C GLN A 331 -8.92 -4.77 -22.60
N LEU A 332 -8.30 -5.92 -22.88
CA LEU A 332 -6.90 -6.21 -22.61
C LEU A 332 -6.20 -6.56 -23.92
N ILE A 333 -4.98 -6.06 -24.11
CA ILE A 333 -4.11 -6.49 -25.20
C ILE A 333 -3.11 -7.52 -24.69
N GLN A 334 -2.84 -8.53 -25.52
CA GLN A 334 -1.83 -9.55 -25.27
C GLN A 334 -0.50 -8.96 -24.75
N GLY A 335 -0.06 -9.44 -23.59
CA GLY A 335 1.15 -9.00 -22.89
C GLY A 335 0.94 -7.86 -21.89
N TYR A 336 -0.27 -7.29 -21.81
CA TYR A 336 -0.69 -6.28 -20.85
C TYR A 336 -1.89 -6.76 -20.01
N GLU A 337 -2.01 -8.08 -19.83
CA GLU A 337 -3.09 -8.66 -19.04
C GLU A 337 -2.97 -8.28 -17.55
N THR A 338 -4.10 -7.91 -16.94
CA THR A 338 -4.20 -7.55 -15.53
C THR A 338 -4.16 -8.78 -14.61
N HIS A 339 -3.88 -8.57 -13.32
CA HIS A 339 -3.98 -9.63 -12.31
C HIS A 339 -5.39 -10.25 -12.29
N SER A 340 -6.44 -9.42 -12.30
CA SER A 340 -7.84 -9.86 -12.29
C SER A 340 -8.22 -10.76 -13.46
N PHE A 341 -7.59 -10.58 -14.63
CA PHE A 341 -7.78 -11.47 -15.77
C PHE A 341 -7.04 -12.80 -15.57
N LYS A 342 -5.75 -12.73 -15.22
CA LYS A 342 -4.89 -13.91 -15.06
C LYS A 342 -5.39 -14.85 -13.98
N SER A 343 -5.98 -14.32 -12.90
CA SER A 343 -6.51 -15.13 -11.79
C SER A 343 -7.68 -16.03 -12.18
N ASN A 344 -8.28 -15.86 -13.37
CA ASN A 344 -9.32 -16.77 -13.88
C ASN A 344 -8.75 -18.02 -14.56
N PHE A 345 -7.43 -18.12 -14.70
CA PHE A 345 -6.74 -19.24 -15.33
C PHE A 345 -5.97 -20.05 -14.27
N ASP A 346 -5.96 -21.38 -14.40
CA ASP A 346 -5.30 -22.26 -13.42
C ASP A 346 -3.78 -22.04 -13.35
N THR A 347 -3.17 -21.75 -14.51
CA THR A 347 -1.74 -21.40 -14.61
C THR A 347 -1.53 -20.33 -15.66
N TRP A 348 -0.67 -19.35 -15.36
CA TRP A 348 -0.26 -18.32 -16.31
C TRP A 348 1.25 -18.35 -16.53
N PRO A 349 1.75 -18.78 -17.71
CA PRO A 349 3.18 -18.87 -17.98
C PRO A 349 3.93 -17.56 -17.71
N SER A 350 4.89 -17.60 -16.79
CA SER A 350 5.82 -16.52 -16.49
C SER A 350 6.83 -16.37 -17.65
N GLY A 351 6.88 -15.19 -18.27
CA GLY A 351 7.92 -14.87 -19.27
C GLY A 351 7.48 -14.60 -20.71
N SER A 352 6.20 -14.36 -21.02
CA SER A 352 5.77 -13.95 -22.38
C SER A 352 5.74 -12.43 -22.60
N ALA A 353 6.39 -11.63 -21.76
CA ALA A 353 6.64 -10.25 -22.13
C ALA A 353 7.75 -10.29 -23.18
N PRO A 354 7.53 -9.81 -24.42
CA PRO A 354 8.64 -9.61 -25.34
C PRO A 354 9.69 -8.77 -24.61
N SER A 355 10.96 -9.18 -24.67
CA SER A 355 12.04 -8.23 -24.42
C SER A 355 11.73 -6.98 -25.22
N ALA A 356 11.64 -5.83 -24.56
CA ALA A 356 11.50 -4.55 -25.25
C ALA A 356 12.81 -4.24 -25.99
N SER A 357 13.12 -5.04 -27.01
CA SER A 357 14.26 -4.87 -27.90
C SER A 357 13.75 -4.43 -29.28
N GLU A 358 13.97 -3.15 -29.53
CA GLU A 358 14.35 -2.54 -30.81
C GLU A 358 13.36 -2.39 -31.98
N GLU A 359 12.29 -3.17 -32.12
CA GLU A 359 11.48 -3.09 -33.37
C GLU A 359 10.54 -1.87 -33.50
N GLY A 360 10.14 -1.24 -32.38
CA GLY A 360 9.25 -0.07 -32.38
C GLY A 360 9.97 1.28 -32.56
N ARG A 361 11.23 1.38 -32.14
CA ARG A 361 12.03 2.63 -32.24
C ARG A 361 12.36 2.96 -33.70
N GLY A 362 12.57 1.96 -34.54
CA GLY A 362 12.94 2.14 -35.95
C GLY A 362 11.83 2.75 -36.81
N LYS A 363 10.57 2.36 -36.60
CA LYS A 363 9.44 2.82 -37.43
C LYS A 363 8.98 4.24 -37.09
N VAL A 364 8.96 4.61 -35.82
CA VAL A 364 8.59 5.98 -35.38
C VAL A 364 9.69 6.98 -35.71
N ALA A 365 10.97 6.62 -35.54
CA ALA A 365 12.09 7.47 -35.93
C ALA A 365 12.22 7.63 -37.46
N ALA A 366 11.82 6.62 -38.25
CA ALA A 366 11.78 6.71 -39.70
C ALA A 366 10.62 7.60 -40.21
N MET A 367 9.44 7.53 -39.58
CA MET A 367 8.33 8.45 -39.91
C MET A 367 8.62 9.90 -39.56
N LEU A 368 9.26 10.16 -38.40
CA LEU A 368 9.62 11.53 -38.00
C LEU A 368 10.73 12.14 -38.88
N LYS A 369 11.61 11.31 -39.46
CA LYS A 369 12.59 11.77 -40.46
C LYS A 369 11.95 12.17 -41.80
N GLN A 370 10.80 11.61 -42.16
CA GLN A 370 10.10 11.94 -43.41
C GLN A 370 9.30 13.26 -43.34
N GLN A 371 9.10 13.85 -42.15
CA GLN A 371 8.38 15.12 -41.98
C GLN A 371 9.26 16.34 -41.63
N GLY A 372 10.58 16.27 -41.85
CA GLY A 372 11.42 17.47 -41.91
C GLY A 372 11.64 18.22 -40.60
N VAL A 373 11.42 17.60 -39.43
CA VAL A 373 11.78 18.20 -38.13
C VAL A 373 13.18 17.74 -37.74
N GLY A 374 14.13 18.68 -37.70
CA GLY A 374 15.51 18.43 -37.33
C GLY A 374 15.66 18.02 -35.86
N VAL A 375 15.84 16.72 -35.59
CA VAL A 375 16.17 16.21 -34.26
C VAL A 375 17.69 16.28 -34.05
N LYS A 376 18.17 17.42 -33.55
CA LYS A 376 19.44 17.49 -32.80
C LYS A 376 19.11 17.53 -31.31
N GLY A 377 19.49 16.48 -30.59
CA GLY A 377 19.43 16.46 -29.13
C GLY A 377 18.59 15.34 -28.53
N VAL A 378 18.84 14.07 -28.90
CA VAL A 378 18.49 12.96 -28.00
C VAL A 378 19.74 12.67 -27.19
N THR A 379 19.84 13.32 -26.03
CA THR A 379 20.82 13.00 -25.00
C THR A 379 20.69 11.53 -24.62
N LYS A 380 21.83 10.84 -24.54
CA LYS A 380 21.97 9.49 -23.96
C LYS A 380 21.09 9.40 -22.72
N GLY A 381 20.21 8.40 -22.68
CA GLY A 381 19.42 8.09 -21.49
C GLY A 381 20.36 7.97 -20.30
N ALA A 382 20.07 8.74 -19.25
CA ALA A 382 20.75 8.59 -17.98
C ALA A 382 20.60 7.12 -17.52
N PRO A 383 21.64 6.53 -16.90
CA PRO A 383 21.47 5.23 -16.27
C PRO A 383 20.32 5.33 -15.26
N VAL A 384 19.42 4.34 -15.30
CA VAL A 384 18.38 4.16 -14.28
C VAL A 384 19.13 4.00 -12.96
N ASN A 385 19.13 5.03 -12.12
CA ASN A 385 19.63 4.92 -10.76
C ASN A 385 18.69 3.97 -10.03
N GLU A 386 19.20 2.81 -9.61
CA GLU A 386 18.57 2.02 -8.55
C GLU A 386 18.46 2.93 -7.33
N GLU A 387 17.25 3.43 -7.05
CA GLU A 387 17.02 4.22 -5.85
C GLU A 387 17.00 3.24 -4.67
N VAL A 388 18.13 3.16 -3.98
CA VAL A 388 18.30 2.31 -2.80
C VAL A 388 17.25 2.74 -1.77
N PRO A 389 16.40 1.83 -1.27
CA PRO A 389 15.43 2.17 -0.25
C PRO A 389 16.12 2.81 0.96
N PRO A 390 15.47 3.77 1.64
CA PRO A 390 16.00 4.34 2.88
C PRO A 390 16.42 3.24 3.85
N LEU A 391 17.67 3.28 4.28
CA LEU A 391 18.23 2.29 5.20
C LEU A 391 17.88 2.65 6.64
N LEU A 392 17.95 1.66 7.53
CA LEU A 392 17.84 1.87 8.97
C LEU A 392 18.98 2.77 9.47
N GLU A 393 18.71 3.57 10.51
CA GLU A 393 19.73 4.41 11.12
C GLU A 393 20.91 3.56 11.63
N GLY A 394 22.13 4.03 11.36
CA GLY A 394 23.37 3.37 11.77
C GLY A 394 23.68 3.54 13.26
N GLY A 395 24.51 2.66 13.81
CA GLY A 395 24.95 2.74 15.20
C GLY A 395 24.00 2.11 16.24
N GLY A 396 22.98 1.38 15.78
CA GLY A 396 22.09 0.61 16.64
C GLY A 396 22.76 -0.61 17.27
N LYS A 397 22.13 -1.17 18.30
CA LYS A 397 22.56 -2.39 18.99
C LYS A 397 22.09 -3.62 18.20
N ILE A 398 23.02 -4.49 17.83
CA ILE A 398 22.71 -5.76 17.16
C ILE A 398 22.89 -6.95 18.10
N GLU A 399 21.91 -7.85 18.10
CA GLU A 399 21.94 -9.11 18.82
C GLU A 399 21.53 -10.23 17.87
N VAL A 400 22.33 -11.30 17.82
CA VAL A 400 22.14 -12.42 16.89
C VAL A 400 22.13 -13.74 17.66
N TRP A 401 21.14 -14.58 17.37
CA TRP A 401 21.05 -15.93 17.93
C TRP A 401 20.93 -16.96 16.80
N ARG A 402 21.63 -18.09 16.94
CA ARG A 402 21.47 -19.26 16.09
C ARG A 402 20.43 -20.20 16.71
N ILE A 403 19.57 -20.80 15.89
CA ILE A 403 18.65 -21.84 16.33
C ILE A 403 19.40 -23.15 16.54
N ASN A 404 19.13 -23.82 17.66
CA ASN A 404 19.74 -25.09 17.99
C ASN A 404 18.73 -25.97 18.73
N GLY A 405 18.09 -26.89 18.01
CA GLY A 405 17.04 -27.74 18.55
C GLY A 405 15.82 -26.91 18.96
N SER A 406 15.41 -26.96 20.23
CA SER A 406 14.24 -26.24 20.75
C SER A 406 14.55 -24.85 21.30
N ALA A 407 15.81 -24.39 21.22
CA ALA A 407 16.27 -23.14 21.81
C ALA A 407 17.04 -22.25 20.82
N LYS A 408 17.35 -21.02 21.25
CA LYS A 408 18.24 -20.09 20.55
C LYS A 408 19.52 -19.88 21.36
N THR A 409 20.68 -19.91 20.71
CA THR A 409 22.00 -19.72 21.31
C THR A 409 22.60 -18.41 20.82
N SER A 410 23.10 -17.57 21.73
CA SER A 410 23.73 -16.29 21.35
C SER A 410 24.95 -16.55 20.47
N VAL A 411 25.08 -15.80 19.38
CA VAL A 411 26.28 -15.77 18.55
C VAL A 411 27.32 -14.87 19.23
N LEU A 412 28.59 -15.26 19.18
CA LEU A 412 29.69 -14.46 19.72
C LEU A 412 29.88 -13.18 18.89
N LYS A 413 30.36 -12.10 19.52
CA LYS A 413 30.51 -10.80 18.85
C LYS A 413 31.39 -10.86 17.60
N GLU A 414 32.43 -11.69 17.61
CA GLU A 414 33.35 -11.93 16.49
C GLU A 414 32.75 -12.75 15.33
N ASP A 415 31.63 -13.42 15.58
CA ASP A 415 30.92 -14.22 14.59
C ASP A 415 29.63 -13.55 14.08
N ILE A 416 29.25 -12.39 14.65
CA ILE A 416 28.15 -11.58 14.11
C ILE A 416 28.49 -11.18 12.68
N GLY A 417 27.59 -11.50 11.75
CA GLY A 417 27.79 -11.32 10.31
C GLY A 417 28.20 -12.60 9.57
N LYS A 418 28.55 -13.69 10.28
CA LYS A 418 28.78 -15.03 9.69
C LYS A 418 27.49 -15.86 9.77
N PHE A 419 26.97 -16.23 8.61
CA PHE A 419 25.77 -17.05 8.47
C PHE A 419 26.14 -18.37 7.81
N TYR A 420 25.47 -19.45 8.21
CA TYR A 420 25.72 -20.80 7.72
C TYR A 420 24.48 -21.31 6.98
N SER A 421 24.65 -21.86 5.79
CA SER A 421 23.55 -22.26 4.91
C SER A 421 22.63 -23.34 5.48
N GLY A 422 23.13 -24.16 6.42
CA GLY A 422 22.39 -25.18 7.17
C GLY A 422 21.70 -24.67 8.43
N ASP A 423 21.88 -23.40 8.80
CA ASP A 423 21.37 -22.85 10.06
C ASP A 423 20.26 -21.81 9.85
N CYS A 424 19.45 -21.61 10.89
CA CYS A 424 18.55 -20.47 11.00
C CYS A 424 19.04 -19.51 12.09
N HIS A 425 18.89 -18.20 11.86
CA HIS A 425 19.30 -17.16 12.80
C HIS A 425 18.14 -16.21 13.09
N ILE A 426 18.08 -15.70 14.33
CA ILE A 426 17.22 -14.58 14.73
C ILE A 426 18.12 -13.38 14.98
N ILE A 427 17.79 -12.25 14.37
CA ILE A 427 18.51 -10.98 14.45
C ILE A 427 17.57 -9.96 15.07
N LEU A 428 17.98 -9.33 16.17
CA LEU A 428 17.32 -8.15 16.72
C LEU A 428 18.26 -6.95 16.58
N TYR A 429 17.83 -5.94 15.83
CA TYR A 429 18.51 -4.67 15.70
C TYR A 429 17.67 -3.57 16.34
N THR A 430 18.20 -2.95 17.39
CA THR A 430 17.58 -1.83 18.10
C THR A 430 18.25 -0.54 17.67
N TYR A 431 17.49 0.38 17.10
CA TYR A 431 17.98 1.68 16.63
C TYR A 431 17.08 2.78 17.17
N HIS A 432 17.56 4.02 17.11
CA HIS A 432 16.73 5.18 17.43
C HIS A 432 16.24 5.74 16.09
N SER A 433 14.97 6.12 16.02
CA SER A 433 14.50 6.98 14.95
C SER A 433 14.72 8.45 15.33
N ASN A 434 14.61 9.34 14.34
CA ASN A 434 14.67 10.80 14.48
C ASN A 434 13.97 11.41 15.73
N ASP A 435 12.95 10.75 16.27
CA ASP A 435 12.19 11.18 17.46
C ASP A 435 12.76 10.66 18.81
N LYS A 436 13.97 10.09 18.84
CA LYS A 436 14.61 9.45 20.02
C LYS A 436 13.83 8.26 20.60
N LYS A 437 12.85 7.73 19.86
CA LYS A 437 12.13 6.49 20.19
C LYS A 437 13.01 5.30 19.80
N GLU A 438 13.16 4.34 20.71
CA GLU A 438 13.77 3.05 20.37
C GLU A 438 12.84 2.28 19.43
N ASP A 439 13.30 1.97 18.22
CA ASP A 439 12.62 1.11 17.26
C ASP A 439 13.39 -0.20 17.07
N TYR A 440 12.67 -1.24 16.66
CA TYR A 440 13.19 -2.61 16.63
C TYR A 440 12.96 -3.24 15.27
N TYR A 441 14.02 -3.83 14.72
CA TYR A 441 13.99 -4.67 13.54
C TYR A 441 14.33 -6.10 13.94
N LEU A 442 13.37 -7.02 13.81
CA LEU A 442 13.49 -8.41 14.24
C LEU A 442 13.37 -9.34 13.02
N CYS A 443 14.46 -9.99 12.61
CA CYS A 443 14.47 -10.80 11.40
C CYS A 443 14.87 -12.25 11.67
N CYS A 444 14.17 -13.19 11.04
CA CYS A 444 14.62 -14.58 10.88
C CYS A 444 15.36 -14.70 9.56
N TRP A 445 16.66 -15.02 9.60
CA TRP A 445 17.41 -15.42 8.42
C TRP A 445 17.41 -16.94 8.30
N ILE A 446 17.00 -17.45 7.15
CA ILE A 446 16.82 -18.89 6.89
C ILE A 446 17.86 -19.33 5.85
N GLY A 447 18.79 -20.20 6.28
CA GLY A 447 19.76 -20.82 5.40
C GLY A 447 19.10 -21.76 4.39
N LYS A 448 19.62 -21.80 3.16
CA LYS A 448 19.02 -22.59 2.06
C LYS A 448 18.99 -24.11 2.34
N ASP A 449 19.97 -24.59 3.10
CA ASP A 449 20.17 -26.01 3.47
C ASP A 449 19.66 -26.31 4.89
N SER A 450 19.03 -25.34 5.57
CA SER A 450 18.50 -25.52 6.93
C SER A 450 17.32 -26.49 6.96
N ILE A 451 17.11 -27.16 8.08
CA ILE A 451 16.03 -28.14 8.24
C ILE A 451 14.70 -27.48 8.60
N GLU A 452 13.58 -28.16 8.33
CA GLU A 452 12.23 -27.61 8.53
C GLU A 452 11.93 -27.32 10.02
N GLU A 453 12.42 -28.16 10.92
CA GLU A 453 12.25 -28.03 12.36
C GLU A 453 12.88 -26.73 12.89
N ASP A 454 14.12 -26.44 12.46
CA ASP A 454 14.84 -25.22 12.84
C ASP A 454 14.15 -23.98 12.26
N ARG A 455 13.62 -24.06 11.02
CA ARG A 455 12.86 -22.98 10.38
C ARG A 455 11.59 -22.65 11.16
N LYS A 456 10.81 -23.69 11.55
CA LYS A 456 9.59 -23.54 12.37
C LYS A 456 9.93 -22.99 13.75
N MET A 457 11.03 -23.46 14.35
CA MET A 457 11.51 -22.98 15.64
C MET A 457 11.90 -21.50 15.60
N ALA A 458 12.62 -21.07 14.56
CA ALA A 458 12.99 -19.67 14.34
C ALA A 458 11.76 -18.77 14.31
N ALA A 459 10.77 -19.13 13.49
CA ALA A 459 9.51 -18.37 13.37
C ALA A 459 8.76 -18.28 14.70
N ARG A 460 8.67 -19.38 15.45
CA ARG A 460 8.02 -19.42 16.77
C ARG A 460 8.72 -18.51 17.77
N LEU A 461 10.05 -18.62 17.88
CA LEU A 461 10.83 -17.82 18.84
C LEU A 461 10.85 -16.33 18.49
N ALA A 462 10.90 -15.98 17.20
CA ALA A 462 10.77 -14.59 16.77
C ALA A 462 9.39 -14.02 17.13
N THR A 463 8.32 -14.79 16.95
CA THR A 463 6.97 -14.39 17.39
C THR A 463 6.93 -14.16 18.91
N THR A 464 7.51 -15.07 19.70
CA THR A 464 7.61 -14.91 21.16
C THR A 464 8.39 -13.65 21.54
N MET A 465 9.51 -13.37 20.87
CA MET A 465 10.31 -12.17 21.10
C MET A 465 9.54 -10.90 20.74
N SER A 466 8.85 -10.89 19.60
CA SER A 466 8.00 -9.76 19.22
C SER A 466 6.89 -9.50 20.24
N ASN A 467 6.26 -10.55 20.77
CA ASN A 467 5.23 -10.41 21.80
C ASN A 467 5.80 -9.84 23.10
N SER A 468 7.02 -10.24 23.50
CA SER A 468 7.72 -9.65 24.65
C SER A 468 8.04 -8.16 24.46
N LEU A 469 8.23 -7.74 23.21
CA LEU A 469 8.43 -6.33 22.80
C LEU A 469 7.09 -5.65 22.41
N LYS A 470 5.96 -6.16 22.92
CA LYS A 470 4.60 -5.60 22.73
C LYS A 470 4.17 -5.45 21.26
N GLY A 471 4.69 -6.30 20.37
CA GLY A 471 4.34 -6.27 18.94
C GLY A 471 4.91 -5.07 18.17
N ARG A 472 5.82 -4.30 18.78
CA ARG A 472 6.48 -3.14 18.18
C ARG A 472 7.51 -3.47 17.08
N PRO A 473 8.27 -4.58 17.15
CA PRO A 473 9.27 -4.84 16.13
C PRO A 473 8.64 -5.07 14.76
N VAL A 474 9.27 -4.50 13.73
CA VAL A 474 9.07 -4.97 12.36
C VAL A 474 9.66 -6.37 12.28
N GLN A 475 8.83 -7.35 11.92
CA GLN A 475 9.25 -8.75 11.86
C GLN A 475 9.53 -9.15 10.42
N GLY A 476 10.74 -9.63 10.12
CA GLY A 476 11.13 -10.11 8.80
C GLY A 476 11.40 -11.62 8.74
N ARG A 477 11.08 -12.24 7.61
CA ARG A 477 11.53 -13.57 7.22
C ARG A 477 12.34 -13.43 5.93
N VAL A 478 13.64 -13.67 6.02
CA VAL A 478 14.59 -13.49 4.92
C VAL A 478 15.28 -14.81 4.63
N PHE A 479 15.32 -15.20 3.35
CA PHE A 479 15.99 -16.41 2.92
C PHE A 479 17.38 -16.12 2.35
N GLN A 480 18.28 -17.08 2.50
CA GLN A 480 19.59 -17.03 1.87
C GLN A 480 19.47 -16.79 0.36
N GLY A 481 20.16 -15.75 -0.12
CA GLY A 481 20.15 -15.38 -1.54
C GLY A 481 19.08 -14.34 -1.91
N LYS A 482 18.19 -14.00 -0.98
CA LYS A 482 17.13 -13.00 -1.13
C LYS A 482 17.21 -11.94 -0.03
N GLU A 483 18.40 -11.64 0.47
CA GLU A 483 18.61 -10.65 1.52
C GLU A 483 18.40 -9.23 1.00
N PRO A 484 17.45 -8.46 1.57
CA PRO A 484 17.18 -7.11 1.08
C PRO A 484 18.21 -6.10 1.58
N PRO A 485 18.33 -4.92 0.92
CA PRO A 485 19.40 -3.95 1.18
C PRO A 485 19.53 -3.51 2.65
N GLN A 486 18.41 -3.31 3.33
CA GLN A 486 18.33 -2.95 4.75
C GLN A 486 18.79 -4.07 5.70
N PHE A 487 18.64 -5.34 5.31
CA PHE A 487 19.17 -6.47 6.08
C PHE A 487 20.69 -6.58 5.91
N VAL A 488 21.20 -6.35 4.70
CA VAL A 488 22.65 -6.38 4.44
C VAL A 488 23.34 -5.22 5.17
N ALA A 489 22.74 -4.03 5.17
CA ALA A 489 23.31 -2.81 5.75
C ALA A 489 23.68 -2.90 7.24
N ILE A 490 22.93 -3.68 8.03
CA ILE A 490 23.21 -3.85 9.47
C ILE A 490 24.43 -4.75 9.76
N PHE A 491 25.02 -5.38 8.74
CA PHE A 491 26.23 -6.21 8.86
C PHE A 491 27.38 -5.61 8.05
N GLN A 492 28.56 -5.47 8.67
CA GLN A 492 29.75 -4.93 8.01
C GLN A 492 30.97 -5.80 8.34
N PRO A 493 31.25 -6.89 7.60
CA PRO A 493 30.56 -7.42 6.41
C PRO A 493 29.50 -8.51 6.71
N MET A 494 28.61 -8.79 5.75
CA MET A 494 27.77 -10.00 5.74
C MET A 494 28.46 -11.14 4.97
N VAL A 495 28.62 -12.29 5.62
CA VAL A 495 29.28 -13.48 5.09
C VAL A 495 28.34 -14.68 5.20
N VAL A 496 28.15 -15.41 4.08
CA VAL A 496 27.37 -16.64 4.04
C VAL A 496 28.27 -17.82 3.69
N LEU A 497 28.33 -18.80 4.59
CA LEU A 497 29.16 -20.00 4.57
C LEU A 497 28.31 -21.24 4.32
N LYS A 498 28.95 -22.33 3.90
CA LYS A 498 28.32 -23.62 3.69
C LYS A 498 28.16 -24.43 4.98
N GLY A 499 27.20 -25.34 4.94
CA GLY A 499 26.82 -26.25 6.02
C GLY A 499 26.22 -25.51 7.20
N GLY A 500 26.14 -26.17 8.36
CA GLY A 500 25.48 -25.67 9.57
C GLY A 500 26.14 -26.16 10.85
N MET A 501 25.83 -25.50 11.96
CA MET A 501 26.29 -25.85 13.30
C MET A 501 25.14 -26.26 14.23
N SER A 502 23.89 -26.15 13.79
CA SER A 502 22.75 -26.61 14.59
C SER A 502 22.78 -28.12 14.79
N SER A 503 22.40 -28.58 15.99
CA SER A 503 22.29 -30.01 16.29
C SER A 503 21.29 -30.71 15.37
N GLY A 504 20.21 -30.02 15.01
CA GLY A 504 19.21 -30.51 14.05
C GLY A 504 19.83 -30.76 12.68
N TYR A 505 20.55 -29.78 12.13
CA TYR A 505 21.27 -29.94 10.86
C TYR A 505 22.30 -31.08 10.93
N LYS A 506 23.10 -31.15 12.00
CA LYS A 506 24.11 -32.21 12.20
C LYS A 506 23.49 -33.60 12.26
N HIS A 507 22.34 -33.75 12.92
CA HIS A 507 21.60 -35.00 12.96
C HIS A 507 21.03 -35.35 11.58
N TYR A 508 20.44 -34.38 10.89
CA TYR A 508 19.88 -34.57 9.54
C TYR A 508 20.92 -35.05 8.53
N ILE A 509 22.12 -34.44 8.50
CA ILE A 509 23.17 -34.89 7.59
C ILE A 509 23.66 -36.30 7.94
N ALA A 510 23.78 -36.62 9.24
CA ALA A 510 24.20 -37.94 9.70
C ALA A 510 23.16 -39.02 9.32
N ASP A 511 21.87 -38.76 9.56
CA ASP A 511 20.76 -39.66 9.24
C ASP A 511 20.65 -39.93 7.73
N LYS A 512 20.88 -38.90 6.92
CA LYS A 512 20.83 -38.99 5.45
C LYS A 512 22.13 -39.49 4.83
N GLY A 513 23.18 -39.72 5.63
CA GLY A 513 24.51 -40.12 5.15
C GLY A 513 25.16 -39.07 4.23
N LEU A 514 24.83 -37.80 4.43
CA LEU A 514 25.39 -36.68 3.66
C LEU A 514 26.75 -36.25 4.22
N ASN A 515 27.62 -35.76 3.36
CA ASN A 515 28.90 -35.20 3.79
C ASN A 515 28.68 -33.88 4.53
N ASP A 516 29.44 -33.70 5.61
CA ASP A 516 29.45 -32.44 6.35
C ASP A 516 30.25 -31.39 5.57
N GLU A 517 29.53 -30.51 4.87
CA GLU A 517 30.09 -29.37 4.14
C GLU A 517 30.24 -28.11 5.03
N THR A 518 30.08 -28.24 6.35
CA THR A 518 30.24 -27.11 7.25
C THR A 518 31.63 -26.53 7.13
N TYR A 519 31.69 -25.23 6.83
CA TYR A 519 32.93 -24.49 6.75
C TYR A 519 33.74 -24.61 8.05
N THR A 520 35.03 -24.89 7.91
CA THR A 520 36.02 -24.84 8.98
C THR A 520 37.24 -24.02 8.53
N THR A 521 38.03 -23.50 9.46
CA THR A 521 39.22 -22.69 9.16
C THR A 521 40.33 -23.42 8.41
N ASP A 522 40.21 -24.75 8.32
CA ASP A 522 41.20 -25.64 7.72
C ASP A 522 40.73 -26.21 6.37
N CYS A 523 39.46 -25.99 6.01
CA CYS A 523 38.91 -26.43 4.73
C CYS A 523 39.37 -25.54 3.57
N VAL A 524 39.40 -26.11 2.36
CA VAL A 524 39.56 -25.34 1.12
C VAL A 524 38.22 -24.70 0.78
N ALA A 525 38.20 -23.37 0.69
CA ALA A 525 36.98 -22.62 0.42
C ALA A 525 37.23 -21.57 -0.66
N LEU A 526 36.35 -21.52 -1.65
CA LEU A 526 36.26 -20.41 -2.60
C LEU A 526 35.11 -19.50 -2.17
N ILE A 527 35.41 -18.23 -2.00
CA ILE A 527 34.49 -17.21 -1.51
C ILE A 527 34.38 -16.13 -2.58
N ARG A 528 33.16 -15.83 -3.00
CA ARG A 528 32.84 -14.75 -3.92
C ARG A 528 32.47 -13.49 -3.15
N ILE A 529 32.95 -12.35 -3.62
CA ILE A 529 32.61 -11.03 -3.09
C ILE A 529 31.83 -10.26 -4.15
N SER A 530 30.62 -9.87 -3.78
CA SER A 530 29.68 -9.15 -4.64
C SER A 530 29.24 -7.86 -3.97
N GLY A 531 29.05 -6.81 -4.78
CA GLY A 531 28.71 -5.46 -4.32
C GLY A 531 29.83 -4.77 -3.52
N THR A 532 29.60 -3.49 -3.23
CA THR A 532 30.60 -2.57 -2.64
C THR A 532 29.98 -1.58 -1.67
N SER A 533 28.70 -1.29 -1.83
CA SER A 533 27.97 -0.39 -0.97
C SER A 533 27.58 -1.11 0.31
N VAL A 534 27.36 -0.36 1.38
CA VAL A 534 26.95 -0.89 2.69
C VAL A 534 25.72 -1.78 2.62
N HIS A 535 24.84 -1.58 1.64
CA HIS A 535 23.57 -2.27 1.47
C HIS A 535 23.57 -3.38 0.39
N ASN A 536 24.71 -3.65 -0.24
CA ASN A 536 24.83 -4.73 -1.22
C ASN A 536 26.15 -5.51 -1.13
N ASN A 537 26.95 -5.28 -0.08
CA ASN A 537 28.24 -5.94 0.16
C ASN A 537 28.06 -7.37 0.69
N LYS A 538 27.76 -8.30 -0.21
CA LYS A 538 27.54 -9.70 0.15
C LYS A 538 28.75 -10.57 -0.18
N VAL A 539 29.17 -11.38 0.80
CA VAL A 539 30.23 -12.37 0.66
C VAL A 539 29.61 -13.76 0.76
N VAL A 540 29.89 -14.64 -0.20
CA VAL A 540 29.26 -15.97 -0.26
C VAL A 540 30.30 -17.04 -0.57
N GLN A 541 30.37 -18.09 0.24
CA GLN A 541 31.10 -19.30 -0.10
C GLN A 541 30.40 -20.01 -1.27
N VAL A 542 31.12 -20.15 -2.37
CA VAL A 542 30.67 -20.88 -3.56
C VAL A 542 31.19 -22.31 -3.53
N ASN A 543 30.63 -23.16 -4.40
CA ASN A 543 31.10 -24.54 -4.50
C ASN A 543 32.56 -24.57 -4.93
N ALA A 544 33.46 -24.90 -3.99
CA ALA A 544 34.68 -25.62 -4.30
C ALA A 544 34.29 -27.11 -4.30
N SER A 545 33.98 -27.67 -5.47
CA SER A 545 33.62 -29.09 -5.59
C SER A 545 34.63 -29.97 -4.83
N TYR A 546 34.11 -30.75 -3.89
CA TYR A 546 34.83 -31.66 -3.00
C TYR A 546 35.57 -32.77 -3.77
N LEU A 547 36.81 -33.04 -3.35
CA LEU A 547 37.37 -34.39 -3.32
C LEU A 547 36.45 -35.28 -2.46
N PRO A 548 35.79 -36.33 -2.97
CA PRO A 548 35.06 -37.24 -2.12
C PRO A 548 36.06 -38.13 -1.38
N SER A 549 36.13 -37.98 -0.06
CA SER A 549 36.65 -39.01 0.82
C SER A 549 35.64 -40.17 0.92
N ILE A 550 35.43 -40.92 -0.15
CA ILE A 550 34.91 -42.30 -0.08
C ILE A 550 35.55 -43.13 -1.21
N MET A 551 36.67 -43.77 -0.89
CA MET A 551 36.66 -45.21 -0.70
C MET A 551 37.62 -45.46 0.45
N MET A 552 37.26 -46.39 1.34
CA MET A 552 38.30 -47.18 1.98
C MET A 552 39.13 -47.77 0.85
N ALA A 553 40.26 -47.14 0.53
CA ALA A 553 41.33 -47.84 -0.11
C ALA A 553 41.79 -48.87 0.94
N GLN A 554 41.21 -50.07 0.88
CA GLN A 554 42.11 -51.20 0.84
C GLN A 554 43.20 -50.82 -0.17
N PRO A 555 44.49 -50.94 0.17
CA PRO A 555 45.55 -50.51 -0.72
C PRO A 555 45.26 -51.12 -2.09
N LEU A 556 44.95 -50.27 -3.07
CA LEU A 556 44.67 -50.68 -4.43
C LEU A 556 45.98 -51.26 -4.95
N VAL A 557 46.11 -52.57 -4.81
CA VAL A 557 47.15 -53.33 -5.47
C VAL A 557 46.78 -53.29 -6.95
N ALA A 558 47.73 -53.04 -7.84
CA ALA A 558 47.48 -52.92 -9.30
C ALA A 558 46.68 -54.11 -9.91
N THR A 559 46.58 -55.22 -9.17
CA THR A 559 45.78 -56.41 -9.45
C THR A 559 44.26 -56.22 -9.41
N SER A 560 43.73 -55.10 -8.92
CA SER A 560 42.28 -54.85 -8.83
C SER A 560 41.66 -54.21 -10.09
N LEU A 561 42.48 -53.71 -11.01
CA LEU A 561 42.00 -53.21 -12.31
C LEU A 561 41.59 -54.40 -13.19
N ASN A 562 40.40 -54.34 -13.77
CA ASN A 562 39.92 -55.38 -14.69
C ASN A 562 39.62 -54.78 -16.07
N SER A 563 39.87 -55.57 -17.12
CA SER A 563 39.74 -55.10 -18.51
C SER A 563 38.30 -54.80 -18.95
N ASN A 564 37.27 -55.07 -18.14
CA ASN A 564 35.86 -54.96 -18.54
C ASN A 564 35.19 -53.66 -18.08
N GLU A 565 35.85 -52.86 -17.24
CA GLU A 565 35.27 -51.67 -16.62
C GLU A 565 36.15 -50.42 -16.81
N CYS A 566 35.58 -49.23 -16.58
CA CYS A 566 36.31 -47.97 -16.51
C CYS A 566 36.53 -47.57 -15.06
N PHE A 567 37.76 -47.18 -14.72
CA PHE A 567 38.14 -46.76 -13.38
C PHE A 567 38.61 -45.31 -13.40
N LEU A 568 38.15 -44.52 -12.42
CA LEU A 568 38.65 -43.18 -12.17
C LEU A 568 39.63 -43.25 -11.00
N LEU A 569 40.90 -42.99 -11.29
CA LEU A 569 41.96 -42.96 -10.28
C LEU A 569 42.27 -41.50 -9.95
N GLN A 570 42.06 -41.11 -8.71
CA GLN A 570 42.45 -39.80 -8.22
C GLN A 570 43.79 -39.90 -7.48
N SER A 571 44.81 -39.20 -8.01
CA SER A 571 46.12 -39.07 -7.36
C SER A 571 46.47 -37.59 -7.25
N GLY A 572 46.41 -37.05 -6.03
CA GLY A 572 46.54 -35.61 -5.80
C GLY A 572 45.49 -34.81 -6.59
N SER A 573 45.94 -33.94 -7.51
CA SER A 573 45.10 -33.08 -8.36
C SER A 573 44.83 -33.64 -9.77
N SER A 574 45.29 -34.84 -10.09
CA SER A 574 45.07 -35.47 -11.40
C SER A 574 44.04 -36.58 -11.29
N ILE A 575 43.03 -36.54 -12.17
CA ILE A 575 42.07 -37.61 -12.38
C ILE A 575 42.53 -38.38 -13.62
N PHE A 576 42.92 -39.64 -13.42
CA PHE A 576 43.26 -40.54 -14.51
C PHE A 576 42.05 -41.43 -14.79
N SER A 577 41.53 -41.35 -16.01
CA SER A 577 40.52 -42.30 -16.49
C SER A 577 41.24 -43.48 -17.12
N TRP A 578 41.20 -44.63 -16.45
CA TRP A 578 41.68 -45.89 -17.01
C TRP A 578 40.50 -46.63 -17.64
N HIS A 579 40.60 -46.93 -18.93
CA HIS A 579 39.55 -47.62 -19.67
C HIS A 579 39.98 -49.05 -19.93
N GLY A 580 39.25 -50.02 -19.36
CA GLY A 580 39.46 -51.43 -19.67
C GLY A 580 39.21 -51.70 -21.15
N ASN A 581 40.03 -52.56 -21.77
CA ASN A 581 39.97 -52.84 -23.21
C ASN A 581 38.64 -53.50 -23.67
N GLN A 582 37.83 -54.01 -22.75
CA GLN A 582 36.49 -54.56 -22.97
C GLN A 582 35.38 -53.71 -22.33
N SER A 583 35.69 -52.50 -21.83
CA SER A 583 34.68 -51.57 -21.29
C SER A 583 33.79 -51.03 -22.40
N THR A 584 32.50 -50.81 -22.10
CA THR A 584 31.54 -50.31 -23.10
C THR A 584 31.71 -48.80 -23.35
N PHE A 585 31.32 -48.35 -24.54
CA PHE A 585 31.35 -46.92 -24.90
C PHE A 585 30.53 -46.04 -23.94
N GLU A 586 29.41 -46.56 -23.44
CA GLU A 586 28.56 -45.86 -22.47
C GLU A 586 29.23 -45.72 -21.10
N GLN A 587 29.97 -46.74 -20.65
CA GLN A 587 30.78 -46.66 -19.42
C GLN A 587 31.92 -45.65 -19.54
N GLN A 588 32.57 -45.56 -20.70
CA GLN A 588 33.61 -44.56 -20.97
C GLN A 588 33.04 -43.13 -20.99
N GLN A 589 31.86 -42.94 -21.60
CA GLN A 589 31.17 -41.65 -21.58
C GLN A 589 30.70 -41.24 -20.18
N LEU A 590 30.22 -42.20 -19.39
CA LEU A 590 29.83 -41.96 -18.00
C LEU A 590 31.04 -41.59 -17.14
N ALA A 591 32.17 -42.30 -17.28
CA ALA A 591 33.43 -41.96 -16.59
C ALA A 591 33.94 -40.55 -16.96
N ALA A 592 33.86 -40.18 -18.25
CA ALA A 592 34.21 -38.84 -18.71
C ALA A 592 33.27 -37.75 -18.17
N LYS A 593 31.95 -37.99 -18.16
CA LYS A 593 30.96 -37.08 -17.55
C LYS A 593 31.17 -36.92 -16.05
N VAL A 594 31.41 -38.02 -15.34
CA VAL A 594 31.69 -38.00 -13.89
C VAL A 594 32.98 -37.24 -13.60
N ALA A 595 34.02 -37.36 -14.43
CA ALA A 595 35.23 -36.55 -14.35
C ALA A 595 34.97 -35.04 -14.55
N GLU A 596 33.94 -34.65 -15.32
CA GLU A 596 33.55 -33.24 -15.49
C GLU A 596 32.88 -32.61 -14.27
N PHE A 597 32.22 -33.40 -13.41
CA PHE A 597 31.55 -32.89 -12.21
C PHE A 597 32.52 -32.39 -11.12
N PHE A 598 33.81 -32.68 -11.22
CA PHE A 598 34.84 -32.33 -10.21
C PHE A 598 35.49 -30.93 -10.35
N LYS A 599 34.91 -29.97 -11.08
CA LYS A 599 35.60 -28.73 -11.52
C LYS A 599 35.20 -27.46 -10.74
N VAL A 600 36.17 -26.70 -10.18
CA VAL A 600 35.96 -25.49 -9.31
C VAL A 600 36.22 -24.14 -10.00
N ALA A 601 37.17 -24.08 -10.94
CA ALA A 601 37.64 -22.83 -11.55
C ALA A 601 36.60 -22.09 -12.44
N THR A 602 35.48 -22.73 -12.80
CA THR A 602 34.38 -22.12 -13.56
C THR A 602 33.56 -21.09 -12.76
N SER A 603 33.72 -21.07 -11.44
CA SER A 603 33.01 -20.14 -10.53
C SER A 603 33.59 -18.73 -10.53
N LEU A 604 34.81 -18.52 -11.05
CA LEU A 604 35.40 -17.18 -11.17
C LEU A 604 34.58 -16.31 -12.14
N ASN A 605 34.67 -14.99 -12.00
CA ASN A 605 34.05 -14.04 -12.93
C ASN A 605 34.90 -12.78 -13.01
N SER A 606 35.22 -12.33 -14.23
CA SER A 606 36.07 -11.15 -14.44
C SER A 606 35.53 -9.86 -13.82
N ASN A 607 34.24 -9.78 -13.47
CA ASN A 607 33.60 -8.60 -12.86
C ASN A 607 33.65 -8.57 -11.32
N GLU A 608 34.21 -9.60 -10.67
CA GLU A 608 34.12 -9.78 -9.22
C GLU A 608 35.49 -10.07 -8.58
N CYS A 609 35.53 -10.01 -7.25
CA CYS A 609 36.68 -10.43 -6.46
C CYS A 609 36.37 -11.77 -5.78
N PHE A 610 37.38 -12.62 -5.65
CA PHE A 610 37.26 -13.91 -4.98
C PHE A 610 38.35 -14.08 -3.92
N LEU A 611 38.03 -14.72 -2.81
CA LEU A 611 39.02 -15.22 -1.85
C LEU A 611 39.08 -16.74 -1.94
N LEU A 612 40.30 -17.27 -2.03
CA LEU A 612 40.55 -18.70 -1.99
C LEU A 612 41.36 -19.03 -0.73
N GLN A 613 40.76 -19.78 0.17
CA GLN A 613 41.44 -20.33 1.34
C GLN A 613 42.00 -21.71 1.01
N SER A 614 43.27 -21.93 1.32
CA SER A 614 43.91 -23.25 1.24
C SER A 614 44.91 -23.40 2.39
N GLY A 615 44.54 -24.19 3.40
CA GLY A 615 45.34 -24.37 4.62
C GLY A 615 45.57 -23.05 5.37
N SER A 616 46.84 -22.66 5.54
CA SER A 616 47.24 -21.41 6.22
C SER A 616 47.30 -20.17 5.31
N SER A 617 47.15 -20.34 3.99
CA SER A 617 47.23 -19.23 3.02
C SER A 617 45.84 -18.80 2.56
N ILE A 618 45.65 -17.49 2.40
CA ILE A 618 44.48 -16.90 1.73
C ILE A 618 44.98 -16.20 0.47
N PHE A 619 44.36 -16.49 -0.68
CA PHE A 619 44.59 -15.79 -1.93
C PHE A 619 43.43 -14.85 -2.20
N SER A 620 43.73 -13.60 -2.60
CA SER A 620 42.73 -12.65 -3.10
C SER A 620 42.88 -12.54 -4.61
N TRP A 621 41.91 -13.06 -5.35
CA TRP A 621 41.85 -12.99 -6.81
C TRP A 621 41.00 -11.78 -7.25
N HIS A 622 41.56 -10.95 -8.13
CA HIS A 622 40.92 -9.72 -8.62
C HIS A 622 40.60 -9.85 -10.11
N GLY A 623 39.30 -9.90 -10.44
CA GLY A 623 38.85 -9.85 -11.82
C GLY A 623 39.25 -8.55 -12.51
N ASN A 624 39.52 -8.58 -13.81
CA ASN A 624 39.96 -7.43 -14.59
C ASN A 624 38.92 -6.29 -14.66
N GLN A 625 37.64 -6.61 -14.45
CA GLN A 625 36.52 -5.66 -14.39
C GLN A 625 36.01 -5.45 -12.94
N SER A 626 36.70 -6.00 -11.94
CA SER A 626 36.37 -5.73 -10.52
C SER A 626 36.69 -4.28 -10.16
N THR A 627 35.91 -3.70 -9.25
CA THR A 627 36.13 -2.32 -8.78
C THR A 627 37.17 -2.27 -7.65
N PHE A 628 37.79 -1.10 -7.45
CA PHE A 628 38.76 -0.89 -6.38
C PHE A 628 38.13 -1.09 -4.99
N GLU A 629 36.86 -0.73 -4.82
CA GLU A 629 36.09 -0.93 -3.60
C GLU A 629 35.87 -2.42 -3.32
N GLN A 630 35.60 -3.25 -4.35
CA GLN A 630 35.49 -4.71 -4.18
C GLN A 630 36.82 -5.32 -3.72
N GLN A 631 37.95 -4.80 -4.21
CA GLN A 631 39.28 -5.26 -3.81
C GLN A 631 39.60 -4.90 -2.36
N GLN A 632 39.24 -3.68 -1.91
CA GLN A 632 39.37 -3.30 -0.49
C GLN A 632 38.44 -4.12 0.42
N LEU A 633 37.20 -4.37 -0.01
CA LEU A 633 36.28 -5.23 0.71
C LEU A 633 36.85 -6.64 0.84
N ALA A 634 37.47 -7.18 -0.21
CA ALA A 634 38.14 -8.48 -0.16
C ALA A 634 39.23 -8.58 0.91
N ALA A 635 40.04 -7.53 1.06
CA ALA A 635 41.07 -7.48 2.10
C ALA A 635 40.45 -7.45 3.51
N LYS A 636 39.41 -6.64 3.74
CA LYS A 636 38.69 -6.59 5.03
C LYS A 636 38.05 -7.93 5.38
N VAL A 637 37.45 -8.58 4.39
CA VAL A 637 36.82 -9.89 4.54
C VAL A 637 37.87 -10.95 4.86
N ALA A 638 39.02 -10.96 4.18
CA ALA A 638 40.09 -11.90 4.48
C ALA A 638 40.57 -11.81 5.94
N GLU A 639 40.72 -10.58 6.46
CA GLU A 639 41.07 -10.35 7.87
C GLU A 639 39.96 -10.83 8.82
N PHE A 640 38.69 -10.61 8.47
CA PHE A 640 37.54 -11.09 9.24
C PHE A 640 37.44 -12.62 9.29
N PHE A 641 37.87 -13.30 8.23
CA PHE A 641 37.85 -14.76 8.12
C PHE A 641 38.98 -15.43 8.91
N LYS A 642 40.20 -14.92 8.81
CA LYS A 642 41.38 -15.49 9.45
C LYS A 642 42.35 -14.37 9.85
N PRO A 643 42.14 -13.74 11.02
CA PRO A 643 42.98 -12.64 11.48
C PRO A 643 44.46 -13.03 11.50
N GLY A 644 45.32 -12.18 10.94
CA GLY A 644 46.77 -12.41 10.91
C GLY A 644 47.28 -13.43 9.88
N ALA A 645 46.44 -13.99 9.01
CA ALA A 645 46.89 -14.84 7.90
C ALA A 645 47.52 -14.01 6.76
N ALA A 646 48.57 -14.55 6.12
CA ALA A 646 49.22 -13.87 5.00
C ALA A 646 48.32 -13.87 3.75
N LEU A 647 47.82 -12.68 3.36
CA LEU A 647 47.00 -12.48 2.17
C LEU A 647 47.87 -12.35 0.91
N LYS A 648 47.69 -13.26 -0.05
CA LYS A 648 48.40 -13.28 -1.33
C LYS A 648 47.53 -12.71 -2.44
N HIS A 649 47.87 -11.53 -2.93
CA HIS A 649 47.14 -10.88 -4.02
C HIS A 649 47.46 -11.52 -5.37
N THR A 650 46.42 -11.75 -6.17
CA THR A 650 46.50 -12.39 -7.48
C THR A 650 45.58 -11.65 -8.45
N LYS A 651 46.10 -11.10 -9.54
CA LYS A 651 45.27 -10.46 -10.56
C LYS A 651 44.84 -11.48 -11.62
N GLU A 652 43.67 -11.29 -12.21
CA GLU A 652 43.23 -12.08 -13.36
C GLU A 652 44.30 -12.10 -14.46
N GLY A 653 44.71 -13.30 -14.86
CA GLY A 653 45.78 -13.54 -15.83
C GLY A 653 47.19 -13.64 -15.25
N THR A 654 47.41 -13.32 -13.97
CA THR A 654 48.72 -13.43 -13.29
C THR A 654 48.75 -14.55 -12.25
N GLU A 655 47.85 -15.51 -12.34
CA GLU A 655 47.66 -16.51 -11.29
C GLU A 655 48.77 -17.56 -11.26
N SER A 656 49.25 -17.86 -10.04
CA SER A 656 50.31 -18.84 -9.82
C SER A 656 49.81 -20.28 -9.99
N SER A 657 50.74 -21.22 -10.21
CA SER A 657 50.42 -22.65 -10.23
C SER A 657 49.86 -23.14 -8.91
N THR A 658 50.28 -22.57 -7.78
CA THR A 658 49.75 -22.90 -6.45
C THR A 658 48.30 -22.42 -6.26
N PHE A 659 47.94 -21.27 -6.81
CA PHE A 659 46.55 -20.81 -6.87
C PHE A 659 45.67 -21.76 -7.67
N TRP A 660 46.09 -22.10 -8.90
CA TRP A 660 45.33 -23.03 -9.74
C TRP A 660 45.27 -24.43 -9.17
N PHE A 661 46.35 -24.90 -8.53
CA PHE A 661 46.37 -26.18 -7.84
C PHE A 661 45.32 -26.24 -6.73
N ALA A 662 45.17 -25.17 -5.95
CA ALA A 662 44.14 -25.06 -4.91
C ALA A 662 42.70 -25.01 -5.47
N LEU A 663 42.51 -24.63 -6.74
CA LEU A 663 41.21 -24.67 -7.45
C LEU A 663 41.01 -25.94 -8.30
N GLY A 664 41.89 -26.94 -8.21
CA GLY A 664 41.80 -28.15 -9.03
C GLY A 664 42.13 -27.95 -10.52
N GLY A 665 42.86 -26.89 -10.87
CA GLY A 665 43.36 -26.59 -12.22
C GLY A 665 42.76 -25.33 -12.86
N LYS A 666 43.42 -24.81 -13.91
CA LYS A 666 42.95 -23.65 -14.69
C LYS A 666 41.87 -24.05 -15.69
N GLN A 667 40.78 -23.27 -15.77
CA GLN A 667 39.67 -23.47 -16.71
C GLN A 667 39.14 -22.13 -17.25
N SER A 668 38.23 -22.17 -18.22
CA SER A 668 37.48 -21.00 -18.70
C SER A 668 36.39 -20.60 -17.70
N TYR A 669 36.16 -19.30 -17.55
CA TYR A 669 35.15 -18.71 -16.68
C TYR A 669 34.43 -17.54 -17.35
N PRO A 670 33.19 -17.19 -16.95
CA PRO A 670 32.38 -16.15 -17.60
C PRO A 670 32.92 -14.73 -17.34
N SER A 671 32.75 -13.85 -18.34
CA SER A 671 33.05 -12.42 -18.26
C SER A 671 31.81 -11.51 -18.38
N LYS A 672 30.61 -12.11 -18.48
CA LYS A 672 29.33 -11.38 -18.60
C LYS A 672 28.83 -10.91 -17.23
N LYS A 673 28.32 -9.68 -17.18
CA LYS A 673 27.62 -9.11 -16.02
C LYS A 673 26.30 -9.87 -15.80
N LEU A 674 26.00 -10.26 -14.56
CA LEU A 674 24.73 -10.91 -14.20
C LEU A 674 23.55 -9.98 -14.49
N ALA A 675 22.44 -10.54 -14.96
CA ALA A 675 21.21 -9.79 -15.21
C ALA A 675 20.64 -9.26 -13.88
N GLN A 676 20.24 -7.99 -13.87
CA GLN A 676 19.56 -7.36 -12.73
C GLN A 676 18.18 -8.01 -12.51
N GLU A 677 17.77 -8.10 -11.24
CA GLU A 677 16.42 -8.52 -10.88
C GLU A 677 15.39 -7.54 -11.46
N ILE A 678 14.22 -8.08 -11.77
CA ILE A 678 13.14 -7.34 -12.41
C ILE A 678 12.49 -6.43 -11.36
N VAL A 679 12.87 -5.16 -11.31
CA VAL A 679 12.18 -4.14 -10.49
C VAL A 679 10.77 -3.95 -11.05
N ARG A 680 9.73 -4.19 -10.24
CA ARG A 680 8.32 -3.88 -10.53
C ARG A 680 7.88 -2.69 -9.68
N ASP A 681 6.82 -2.02 -10.15
CA ASP A 681 6.15 -1.01 -9.34
C ASP A 681 5.45 -1.69 -8.15
N PRO A 682 5.39 -1.02 -6.99
CA PRO A 682 4.73 -1.56 -5.82
C PRO A 682 3.21 -1.57 -5.99
N HIS A 683 2.57 -2.65 -5.56
CA HIS A 683 1.12 -2.79 -5.55
C HIS A 683 0.61 -3.06 -4.13
N LEU A 684 -0.47 -2.38 -3.74
CA LEU A 684 -1.12 -2.55 -2.44
C LEU A 684 -2.42 -3.33 -2.63
N PHE A 685 -2.69 -4.30 -1.75
CA PHE A 685 -3.87 -5.16 -1.83
C PHE A 685 -4.58 -5.29 -0.49
N THR A 686 -5.90 -5.38 -0.56
CA THR A 686 -6.74 -6.02 0.46
C THR A 686 -6.90 -7.50 0.12
N PHE A 687 -7.39 -8.29 1.06
CA PHE A 687 -7.70 -9.70 0.81
C PHE A 687 -9.05 -10.08 1.42
N SER A 688 -9.61 -11.18 0.94
CA SER A 688 -10.81 -11.79 1.48
C SER A 688 -10.76 -13.32 1.34
N PHE A 689 -11.59 -14.00 2.12
CA PHE A 689 -11.81 -15.45 2.01
C PHE A 689 -13.22 -15.70 1.47
N ASN A 690 -13.33 -16.03 0.20
CA ASN A 690 -14.61 -16.33 -0.45
C ASN A 690 -14.77 -17.84 -0.61
N LYS A 691 -15.74 -18.45 0.11
CA LYS A 691 -15.97 -19.91 0.11
C LYS A 691 -14.70 -20.75 0.36
N GLY A 692 -13.76 -20.21 1.14
CA GLY A 692 -12.47 -20.84 1.46
C GLY A 692 -11.30 -20.47 0.54
N ASN A 693 -11.56 -19.80 -0.59
CA ASN A 693 -10.52 -19.33 -1.51
C ASN A 693 -9.96 -17.98 -1.07
N PHE A 694 -8.64 -17.83 -1.14
CA PHE A 694 -7.95 -16.57 -0.88
C PHE A 694 -8.01 -15.70 -2.13
N GLU A 695 -8.68 -14.55 -2.03
CA GLU A 695 -8.77 -13.55 -3.10
C GLU A 695 -8.14 -12.24 -2.64
N VAL A 696 -7.53 -11.51 -3.57
CA VAL A 696 -7.01 -10.16 -3.33
C VAL A 696 -7.68 -9.14 -4.23
N GLU A 697 -7.80 -7.92 -3.73
CA GLU A 697 -8.30 -6.77 -4.47
C GLU A 697 -7.28 -5.63 -4.38
N GLU A 698 -6.96 -5.02 -5.52
CA GLU A 698 -5.92 -3.99 -5.59
C GLU A 698 -6.46 -2.64 -5.10
N VAL A 699 -5.65 -1.96 -4.29
CA VAL A 699 -5.86 -0.58 -3.87
C VAL A 699 -5.06 0.32 -4.81
N HIS A 700 -5.74 0.90 -5.78
CA HIS A 700 -5.12 1.74 -6.81
C HIS A 700 -4.75 3.15 -6.29
N ASN A 701 -3.68 3.72 -6.84
CA ASN A 701 -3.17 5.06 -6.49
C ASN A 701 -3.12 5.29 -4.97
N PHE A 702 -2.61 4.29 -4.27
CA PHE A 702 -2.61 4.25 -2.82
C PHE A 702 -1.72 5.36 -2.23
N SER A 703 -2.06 5.75 -1.02
CA SER A 703 -1.39 6.75 -0.20
C SER A 703 -1.42 6.32 1.26
N GLN A 704 -0.79 7.08 2.15
CA GLN A 704 -0.84 6.80 3.59
C GLN A 704 -2.29 6.74 4.11
N ASP A 705 -3.21 7.54 3.55
CA ASP A 705 -4.62 7.58 3.96
C ASP A 705 -5.41 6.31 3.61
N ASP A 706 -4.84 5.41 2.79
CA ASP A 706 -5.44 4.12 2.42
C ASP A 706 -5.05 2.98 3.38
N LEU A 707 -4.13 3.25 4.33
CA LEU A 707 -3.75 2.36 5.45
C LEU A 707 -4.76 2.50 6.61
N LEU A 708 -5.91 1.86 6.46
CA LEU A 708 -7.00 1.92 7.44
C LEU A 708 -6.68 1.08 8.69
N THR A 709 -6.79 1.66 9.90
CA THR A 709 -6.43 1.00 11.18
C THR A 709 -7.21 -0.30 11.46
N GLU A 710 -8.37 -0.47 10.85
CA GLU A 710 -9.19 -1.68 10.97
C GLU A 710 -8.77 -2.83 10.03
N ASP A 711 -7.78 -2.62 9.14
CA ASP A 711 -7.46 -3.56 8.06
C ASP A 711 -6.04 -4.18 8.18
N ILE A 712 -5.88 -5.33 7.52
CA ILE A 712 -4.59 -5.92 7.17
C ILE A 712 -4.39 -5.76 5.66
N LEU A 713 -3.23 -5.26 5.25
CA LEU A 713 -2.90 -4.95 3.85
C LEU A 713 -1.61 -5.64 3.41
N ILE A 714 -1.54 -5.93 2.11
CA ILE A 714 -0.40 -6.59 1.47
C ILE A 714 0.23 -5.61 0.49
N LEU A 715 1.47 -5.22 0.71
CA LEU A 715 2.26 -4.42 -0.22
C LEU A 715 3.28 -5.34 -0.91
N ASP A 716 3.11 -5.55 -2.21
CA ASP A 716 4.01 -6.33 -3.06
C ASP A 716 4.91 -5.41 -3.88
N THR A 717 6.22 -5.47 -3.65
CA THR A 717 7.24 -4.75 -4.44
C THR A 717 7.95 -5.66 -5.45
N HIS A 718 7.50 -6.91 -5.56
CA HIS A 718 8.08 -8.06 -6.23
C HIS A 718 9.42 -8.54 -5.65
N ALA A 719 10.23 -7.61 -5.14
CA ALA A 719 11.46 -7.90 -4.41
C ALA A 719 11.19 -8.28 -2.95
N GLU A 720 10.15 -7.71 -2.34
CA GLU A 720 9.78 -7.87 -0.93
C GLU A 720 8.25 -7.79 -0.76
N ILE A 721 7.70 -8.54 0.18
CA ILE A 721 6.28 -8.50 0.55
C ILE A 721 6.15 -7.95 1.96
N PHE A 722 5.30 -6.94 2.15
CA PHE A 722 4.96 -6.41 3.48
C PHE A 722 3.49 -6.67 3.81
N ILE A 723 3.25 -7.20 5.00
CA ILE A 723 1.92 -7.34 5.60
C ILE A 723 1.80 -6.23 6.64
N TRP A 724 1.10 -5.16 6.27
CA TRP A 724 0.79 -4.07 7.19
C TRP A 724 -0.45 -4.41 8.01
N VAL A 725 -0.38 -4.23 9.32
CA VAL A 725 -1.41 -4.63 10.28
C VAL A 725 -1.87 -3.42 11.08
N GLY A 726 -3.11 -3.00 10.85
CA GLY A 726 -3.74 -1.89 11.56
C GLY A 726 -3.92 -2.12 13.06
N GLN A 727 -3.95 -1.04 13.83
CA GLN A 727 -4.03 -1.07 15.29
C GLN A 727 -5.40 -1.53 15.79
N SER A 728 -6.48 -1.30 15.03
CA SER A 728 -7.86 -1.67 15.36
C SER A 728 -8.29 -3.04 14.83
N VAL A 729 -7.41 -3.78 14.14
CA VAL A 729 -7.64 -5.17 13.72
C VAL A 729 -7.86 -6.10 14.94
N ASP A 730 -8.69 -7.13 14.80
CA ASP A 730 -8.91 -8.11 15.87
C ASP A 730 -7.58 -8.82 16.27
N PRO A 731 -7.26 -8.96 17.57
CA PRO A 731 -6.01 -9.58 18.01
C PRO A 731 -5.76 -11.00 17.47
N LYS A 732 -6.81 -11.80 17.22
CA LYS A 732 -6.65 -13.14 16.64
C LYS A 732 -6.25 -13.05 15.17
N GLU A 733 -6.82 -12.10 14.44
CA GLU A 733 -6.47 -11.84 13.04
C GLU A 733 -5.05 -11.27 12.89
N LYS A 734 -4.60 -10.41 13.82
CA LYS A 734 -3.20 -9.94 13.85
C LYS A 734 -2.17 -11.08 13.93
N GLN A 735 -2.56 -12.23 14.46
CA GLN A 735 -1.69 -13.40 14.60
C GLN A 735 -1.50 -14.18 13.28
N SER A 736 -2.44 -14.07 12.33
CA SER A 736 -2.39 -14.75 11.03
C SER A 736 -1.64 -13.98 9.94
N ALA A 737 -1.06 -12.80 10.25
CA ALA A 737 -0.39 -11.94 9.28
C ALA A 737 0.66 -12.66 8.39
N PHE A 738 1.52 -13.51 8.96
CA PHE A 738 2.48 -14.30 8.16
C PHE A 738 1.83 -15.39 7.32
N GLU A 739 0.70 -15.96 7.78
CA GLU A 739 -0.05 -16.97 7.02
C GLU A 739 -0.75 -16.33 5.82
N ILE A 740 -1.32 -15.13 6.01
CA ILE A 740 -1.89 -14.30 4.94
C ILE A 740 -0.82 -14.00 3.89
N GLY A 741 0.36 -13.55 4.32
CA GLY A 741 1.48 -13.30 3.41
C GLY A 741 1.96 -14.54 2.66
N GLN A 742 1.97 -15.70 3.32
CA GLN A 742 2.34 -16.97 2.67
C GLN A 742 1.31 -17.38 1.60
N LYS A 743 0.01 -17.26 1.89
CA LYS A 743 -1.07 -17.52 0.90
C LYS A 743 -0.96 -16.59 -0.31
N TYR A 744 -0.64 -15.32 -0.07
CA TYR A 744 -0.38 -14.38 -1.14
C TYR A 744 0.80 -14.79 -2.01
N ILE A 745 1.94 -15.17 -1.42
CA ILE A 745 3.12 -15.61 -2.16
C ILE A 745 2.82 -16.85 -3.00
N GLU A 746 2.07 -17.82 -2.47
CA GLU A 746 1.65 -19.03 -3.21
C GLU A 746 0.78 -18.69 -4.43
N MET A 747 -0.16 -17.76 -4.27
CA MET A 747 -1.00 -17.25 -5.35
C MET A 747 -0.19 -16.42 -6.38
N ALA A 748 0.68 -15.52 -5.93
CA ALA A 748 1.49 -14.68 -6.82
C ALA A 748 2.59 -15.46 -7.56
N LEU A 749 3.06 -16.57 -6.97
CA LEU A 749 3.97 -17.52 -7.63
C LEU A 749 3.34 -18.11 -8.88
N SER A 750 2.07 -18.56 -8.82
CA SER A 750 1.38 -19.21 -9.94
C SER A 750 0.97 -18.23 -11.05
N LEU A 751 0.69 -16.96 -10.70
CA LEU A 751 0.20 -15.95 -11.63
C LEU A 751 1.30 -15.06 -12.21
N GLU A 752 2.32 -14.73 -11.41
CA GLU A 752 3.27 -13.67 -11.74
C GLU A 752 4.74 -14.09 -11.69
N GLY A 753 5.01 -15.33 -11.28
CA GLY A 753 6.36 -15.86 -11.11
C GLY A 753 7.11 -15.24 -9.94
N LEU A 754 6.39 -14.79 -8.90
CA LEU A 754 7.01 -14.32 -7.65
C LEU A 754 7.84 -15.45 -7.02
N SER A 755 9.01 -15.12 -6.47
CA SER A 755 9.86 -16.12 -5.81
C SER A 755 9.19 -16.68 -4.55
N PRO A 756 9.15 -18.01 -4.31
CA PRO A 756 8.60 -18.57 -3.07
C PRO A 756 9.41 -18.19 -1.82
N ASN A 757 10.67 -17.79 -2.02
CA ASN A 757 11.59 -17.34 -0.98
C ASN A 757 11.70 -15.81 -0.89
N VAL A 758 10.74 -15.08 -1.48
CA VAL A 758 10.69 -13.61 -1.36
C VAL A 758 10.67 -13.20 0.12
N PRO A 759 11.44 -12.18 0.54
CA PRO A 759 11.37 -11.63 1.88
C PRO A 759 9.95 -11.25 2.25
N LEU A 760 9.52 -11.67 3.44
CA LEU A 760 8.19 -11.41 3.96
C LEU A 760 8.30 -10.67 5.29
N TYR A 761 7.67 -9.50 5.35
CA TYR A 761 7.68 -8.62 6.51
C TYR A 761 6.29 -8.48 7.11
N LYS A 762 6.20 -8.44 8.44
CA LYS A 762 5.03 -7.97 9.18
C LYS A 762 5.36 -6.59 9.76
N VAL A 763 4.58 -5.60 9.37
CA VAL A 763 4.67 -4.21 9.82
C VAL A 763 3.41 -3.88 10.60
N THR A 764 3.55 -3.30 11.80
CA THR A 764 2.41 -2.89 12.62
C THR A 764 2.24 -1.38 12.58
N GLU A 765 0.99 -0.92 12.59
CA GLU A 765 0.68 0.51 12.58
C GLU A 765 1.38 1.27 13.71
N GLY A 766 1.99 2.41 13.37
CA GLY A 766 2.77 3.24 14.29
C GLY A 766 4.21 2.75 14.54
N ASN A 767 4.63 1.67 13.90
CA ASN A 767 6.00 1.17 13.89
C ASN A 767 6.49 0.89 12.44
N GLU A 768 6.01 1.66 11.47
CA GLU A 768 6.40 1.55 10.07
C GLU A 768 7.86 2.00 9.84
N PRO A 769 8.71 1.15 9.26
CA PRO A 769 10.12 1.51 9.02
C PRO A 769 10.26 2.42 7.79
N CYS A 770 11.40 3.10 7.67
CA CYS A 770 11.71 3.99 6.53
C CYS A 770 11.66 3.28 5.16
N PHE A 771 12.08 2.01 5.08
CA PHE A 771 12.00 1.20 3.86
C PHE A 771 10.58 0.77 3.49
N PHE A 772 9.60 0.89 4.39
CA PHE A 772 8.18 0.68 4.07
C PHE A 772 7.51 2.01 3.70
N THR A 773 7.74 3.05 4.50
CA THR A 773 7.10 4.37 4.32
C THR A 773 7.53 5.05 3.02
N ALA A 774 8.69 4.70 2.46
CA ALA A 774 9.17 5.18 1.16
C ALA A 774 8.23 4.90 -0.02
N PHE A 775 7.35 3.90 0.08
CA PHE A 775 6.36 3.60 -0.95
C PHE A 775 5.11 4.49 -0.89
N PHE A 776 5.00 5.34 0.13
CA PHE A 776 3.85 6.19 0.36
C PHE A 776 4.27 7.67 0.38
N SER A 777 3.35 8.57 0.02
CA SER A 777 3.48 9.98 0.37
C SER A 777 3.25 10.14 1.88
N TRP A 778 4.30 9.89 2.66
CA TRP A 778 4.22 9.71 4.11
C TRP A 778 4.26 11.03 4.87
N ASP A 779 3.31 11.22 5.78
CA ASP A 779 3.27 12.28 6.79
C ASP A 779 3.41 11.65 8.19
N PRO A 780 4.56 11.85 8.87
CA PRO A 780 4.79 11.33 10.22
C PRO A 780 3.75 11.81 11.24
N ALA A 781 3.18 13.02 11.08
CA ALA A 781 2.20 13.55 12.02
C ALA A 781 0.91 12.70 12.03
N LYS A 782 0.47 12.24 10.86
CA LYS A 782 -0.72 11.36 10.73
C LYS A 782 -0.53 10.00 11.41
N ALA A 783 0.69 9.46 11.41
CA ALA A 783 0.99 8.16 12.01
C ALA A 783 0.90 8.17 13.55
N THR A 784 1.04 9.34 14.18
CA THR A 784 0.97 9.48 15.65
C THR A 784 -0.45 9.62 16.19
N VAL A 785 -1.44 9.80 15.31
CA VAL A 785 -2.84 9.96 15.69
C VAL A 785 -3.43 8.62 16.13
N TYR A 786 -4.01 8.58 17.33
CA TYR A 786 -4.68 7.39 17.88
C TYR A 786 -6.19 7.41 17.63
N GLY A 787 -6.80 6.23 17.65
CA GLY A 787 -8.24 6.04 17.46
C GLY A 787 -8.56 5.20 16.23
N ASN A 788 -9.85 4.92 16.03
CA ASN A 788 -10.35 4.31 14.80
C ASN A 788 -10.29 5.31 13.63
N SER A 789 -10.49 4.84 12.39
CA SER A 789 -10.36 5.66 11.18
C SER A 789 -11.18 6.96 11.23
N PHE A 790 -12.40 6.90 11.77
CA PHE A 790 -13.26 8.08 11.91
C PHE A 790 -12.69 9.09 12.91
N GLN A 791 -12.31 8.65 14.11
CA GLN A 791 -11.72 9.51 15.14
C GLN A 791 -10.43 10.18 14.65
N LYS A 792 -9.57 9.44 13.94
CA LYS A 792 -8.35 10.01 13.35
C LYS A 792 -8.70 11.11 12.36
N LYS A 793 -9.68 10.87 11.48
CA LYS A 793 -10.09 11.83 10.46
C LYS A 793 -10.72 13.08 11.07
N VAL A 794 -11.59 12.94 12.07
CA VAL A 794 -12.16 14.07 12.82
C VAL A 794 -11.05 14.93 13.41
N MET A 795 -10.07 14.31 14.08
CA MET A 795 -8.96 15.04 14.70
C MET A 795 -8.09 15.77 13.67
N LEU A 796 -7.82 15.13 12.52
CA LEU A 796 -6.99 15.72 11.46
C LEU A 796 -7.68 16.87 10.71
N LEU A 797 -8.99 16.79 10.50
CA LEU A 797 -9.74 17.80 9.72
C LEU A 797 -10.34 18.92 10.58
N PHE A 798 -10.80 18.60 11.80
CA PHE A 798 -11.58 19.51 12.64
C PHE A 798 -10.96 19.74 14.04
N GLY A 799 -9.85 19.07 14.37
CA GLY A 799 -9.16 19.24 15.66
C GLY A 799 -9.84 18.51 16.84
N ALA A 800 -9.26 18.67 18.03
CA ALA A 800 -9.66 17.92 19.23
C ALA A 800 -11.08 18.24 19.74
N GLY A 801 -11.61 19.44 19.45
CA GLY A 801 -12.93 19.88 19.91
C GLY A 801 -14.10 19.04 19.40
N HIS A 802 -13.95 18.39 18.24
CA HIS A 802 -14.93 17.49 17.65
C HIS A 802 -14.65 15.99 17.91
N ALA A 803 -13.47 15.66 18.47
CA ALA A 803 -12.99 14.26 18.59
C ALA A 803 -13.44 13.57 19.90
N VAL A 804 -14.00 14.32 20.85
CA VAL A 804 -14.43 13.79 22.15
C VAL A 804 -15.89 13.38 22.06
N GLU A 805 -16.15 12.11 21.77
CA GLU A 805 -17.28 11.35 22.34
C GLU A 805 -17.31 9.90 21.82
N ASN A 806 -16.68 8.99 22.58
CA ASN A 806 -17.03 7.56 22.64
C ASN A 806 -16.25 6.91 23.80
N LYS A 807 -16.46 7.40 25.02
CA LYS A 807 -16.13 6.67 26.25
C LYS A 807 -17.40 6.44 27.06
N SER A 808 -18.18 5.43 26.69
CA SER A 808 -19.14 4.81 27.61
C SER A 808 -19.32 3.34 27.27
N ASN A 809 -18.79 2.49 28.15
CA ASN A 809 -19.08 1.05 28.17
C ASN A 809 -20.57 0.81 28.43
N GLY A 810 -21.08 -0.29 27.88
CA GLY A 810 -22.50 -0.60 27.80
C GLY A 810 -23.21 -0.78 29.15
N THR A 811 -24.41 -0.21 29.20
CA THR A 811 -25.56 -0.72 29.96
C THR A 811 -26.84 -0.30 29.22
N ASN A 812 -27.57 -1.29 28.68
CA ASN A 812 -28.88 -1.10 28.08
C ASN A 812 -29.92 -0.78 29.17
N GLN A 813 -30.24 0.50 29.38
CA GLN A 813 -31.53 0.94 29.91
C GLN A 813 -31.87 2.34 29.36
N GLY A 814 -32.72 2.41 28.33
CA GLY A 814 -33.06 3.67 27.64
C GLY A 814 -34.52 3.74 27.19
N GLY A 815 -35.45 3.50 28.11
CA GLY A 815 -36.90 3.68 27.86
C GLY A 815 -37.49 5.03 28.33
N PRO A 816 -37.10 5.59 29.49
CA PRO A 816 -37.75 6.80 30.02
C PRO A 816 -37.30 8.13 29.39
N THR A 817 -36.13 8.17 28.74
CA THR A 817 -35.43 9.42 28.36
C THR A 817 -35.96 10.06 27.06
N GLN A 818 -36.62 9.27 26.20
CA GLN A 818 -37.13 9.75 24.90
C GLN A 818 -38.31 10.72 25.05
N ARG A 819 -39.17 10.52 26.06
CA ARG A 819 -40.36 11.35 26.31
C ARG A 819 -40.02 12.74 26.82
N ALA A 820 -39.00 12.85 27.69
CA ALA A 820 -38.54 14.11 28.24
C ALA A 820 -37.84 14.97 27.17
N SER A 821 -37.07 14.33 26.29
CA SER A 821 -36.29 15.01 25.23
C SER A 821 -37.19 15.56 24.13
N ALA A 822 -38.27 14.86 23.76
CA ALA A 822 -39.27 15.35 22.81
C ALA A 822 -40.03 16.59 23.36
N LEU A 823 -40.32 16.63 24.66
CA LEU A 823 -40.96 17.78 25.31
C LEU A 823 -40.00 18.98 25.42
N ALA A 824 -38.71 18.74 25.63
CA ALA A 824 -37.69 19.78 25.67
C ALA A 824 -37.47 20.44 24.29
N ALA A 825 -37.40 19.65 23.22
CA ALA A 825 -37.27 20.15 21.84
C ALA A 825 -38.52 20.93 21.36
N LEU A 826 -39.71 20.56 21.85
CA LEU A 826 -40.93 21.34 21.60
C LEU A 826 -40.88 22.69 22.35
N ASN A 827 -40.42 22.74 23.59
CA ASN A 827 -40.35 23.99 24.37
C ASN A 827 -39.32 25.00 23.82
N SER A 828 -38.20 24.54 23.25
CA SER A 828 -37.23 25.43 22.59
C SER A 828 -37.75 26.00 21.27
N ALA A 829 -38.53 25.23 20.51
CA ALA A 829 -39.17 25.70 19.27
C ALA A 829 -40.27 26.75 19.48
N PHE A 830 -40.84 26.85 20.69
CA PHE A 830 -41.91 27.80 21.02
C PHE A 830 -41.45 29.09 21.74
N SER A 831 -40.16 29.23 22.07
CA SER A 831 -39.65 30.34 22.91
C SER A 831 -38.94 31.47 22.15
N SER A 832 -38.88 31.44 20.81
CA SER A 832 -38.38 32.56 20.00
C SER A 832 -39.52 33.50 19.56
N SER A 833 -39.77 34.57 20.32
CA SER A 833 -40.62 35.71 19.91
C SER A 833 -39.76 36.94 19.56
N PRO A 834 -39.97 37.61 18.42
CA PRO A 834 -39.39 38.93 18.16
C PRO A 834 -40.28 40.06 18.71
N GLY A 835 -39.67 41.03 19.41
CA GLY A 835 -40.33 42.26 19.88
C GLY A 835 -40.50 43.35 18.79
N PRO A 836 -41.34 44.39 19.02
CA PRO A 836 -42.15 44.99 17.95
C PRO A 836 -41.74 46.41 17.49
N LYS A 837 -42.14 46.79 16.26
CA LYS A 837 -42.57 48.15 15.78
C LYS A 837 -43.10 48.04 14.32
N SER A 838 -44.41 48.21 14.07
CA SER A 838 -45.11 49.41 13.49
C SER A 838 -44.77 49.67 11.99
N THR A 839 -45.63 49.69 10.95
CA THR A 839 -47.06 50.08 10.79
C THR A 839 -47.62 49.74 9.37
N VAL A 840 -48.90 49.31 9.32
CA VAL A 840 -49.99 49.56 8.32
C VAL A 840 -50.12 48.80 6.96
N ALA A 841 -51.26 48.06 6.87
CA ALA A 841 -52.15 47.66 5.75
C ALA A 841 -51.63 46.66 4.68
N ARG A 842 -52.34 45.62 4.21
CA ARG A 842 -53.79 45.33 4.03
C ARG A 842 -54.01 43.81 3.78
N ARG A 843 -55.15 43.24 4.22
CA ARG A 843 -55.65 41.85 3.99
C ARG A 843 -56.33 41.68 2.61
N PRO A 844 -56.47 40.46 2.00
CA PRO A 844 -57.40 39.40 2.47
C PRO A 844 -56.90 37.92 2.32
N SER A 845 -57.01 37.10 3.37
CA SER A 845 -57.88 35.91 3.53
C SER A 845 -57.68 34.70 2.56
N GLY A 846 -57.14 33.61 3.10
CA GLY A 846 -57.18 32.24 2.55
C GLY A 846 -56.60 31.24 3.56
N ALA A 847 -57.31 30.16 3.84
CA ALA A 847 -57.13 29.26 4.99
C ALA A 847 -55.86 28.36 4.93
N GLY A 848 -55.27 28.03 6.09
CA GLY A 848 -54.22 27.01 6.17
C GLY A 848 -53.36 26.99 7.44
N GLN A 849 -53.94 26.96 8.65
CA GLN A 849 -53.18 26.76 9.90
C GLN A 849 -53.84 25.74 10.86
N GLY A 850 -54.51 24.73 10.30
CA GLY A 850 -55.15 23.65 11.06
C GLY A 850 -54.46 22.29 10.98
N SER A 851 -53.47 22.11 10.10
CA SER A 851 -52.97 20.76 9.74
C SER A 851 -51.86 20.24 10.67
N GLN A 852 -50.95 21.08 11.15
CA GLN A 852 -49.80 20.64 11.96
C GLN A 852 -50.20 20.18 13.37
N ARG A 853 -51.20 20.82 13.97
CA ARG A 853 -51.69 20.50 15.32
C ARG A 853 -52.46 19.16 15.35
N ALA A 854 -53.19 18.85 14.28
CA ALA A 854 -53.92 17.58 14.15
C ALA A 854 -52.99 16.40 13.86
N ALA A 855 -51.94 16.60 13.06
CA ALA A 855 -50.95 15.56 12.75
C ALA A 855 -50.14 15.15 13.99
N ALA A 856 -49.73 16.11 14.83
CA ALA A 856 -49.00 15.84 16.08
C ALA A 856 -49.86 15.08 17.11
N VAL A 857 -51.16 15.41 17.20
CA VAL A 857 -52.10 14.73 18.11
C VAL A 857 -52.43 13.31 17.62
N ALA A 858 -52.54 13.10 16.31
CA ALA A 858 -52.76 11.77 15.72
C ALA A 858 -51.56 10.82 15.95
N ALA A 859 -50.33 11.33 15.83
CA ALA A 859 -49.11 10.56 16.08
C ALA A 859 -48.95 10.16 17.56
N LEU A 860 -49.38 11.01 18.49
CA LEU A 860 -49.40 10.69 19.93
C LEU A 860 -50.45 9.61 20.29
N SER A 861 -51.60 9.59 19.60
CA SER A 861 -52.67 8.61 19.85
C SER A 861 -52.33 7.19 19.36
N SER A 862 -51.56 7.06 18.28
CA SER A 862 -51.12 5.74 17.76
C SER A 862 -50.07 5.08 18.65
N VAL A 863 -49.21 5.87 19.30
CA VAL A 863 -48.17 5.38 20.22
C VAL A 863 -48.77 4.91 21.55
N LEU A 864 -49.76 5.62 22.08
CA LEU A 864 -50.46 5.25 23.32
C LEU A 864 -51.30 3.95 23.20
N SER A 865 -51.80 3.64 22.00
CA SER A 865 -52.65 2.46 21.78
C SER A 865 -51.85 1.15 21.63
N ALA A 866 -50.55 1.24 21.31
CA ALA A 866 -49.69 0.07 21.16
C ALA A 866 -49.19 -0.50 22.50
N GLU A 867 -49.32 0.26 23.59
CA GLU A 867 -48.75 -0.08 24.90
C GLU A 867 -49.78 -0.66 25.90
N GLN A 868 -51.08 -0.62 25.57
CA GLN A 868 -52.15 -1.05 26.48
C GLN A 868 -52.65 -2.50 26.32
N LYS A 869 -52.00 -3.32 25.49
CA LYS A 869 -52.30 -4.77 25.41
C LYS A 869 -51.14 -5.61 25.92
N ARG A 870 -51.06 -5.75 27.25
CA ARG A 870 -50.59 -6.96 27.94
C ARG A 870 -50.73 -6.82 29.47
N SER A 871 -51.63 -7.58 30.05
CA SER A 871 -51.65 -7.95 31.48
C SER A 871 -52.40 -9.28 31.68
N PRO A 872 -52.17 -9.98 32.83
CA PRO A 872 -52.02 -11.45 32.90
C PRO A 872 -53.10 -12.18 33.74
N GLU A 873 -53.22 -13.52 33.63
CA GLU A 873 -53.36 -14.47 34.77
C GLU A 873 -53.60 -15.95 34.32
N ALA A 874 -53.53 -16.86 35.30
CA ALA A 874 -53.10 -18.26 35.29
C ALA A 874 -54.11 -19.37 34.86
N SER A 875 -53.51 -20.50 34.42
CA SER A 875 -53.82 -21.97 34.53
C SER A 875 -55.16 -22.46 35.15
N PRO A 876 -55.72 -23.66 34.78
CA PRO A 876 -54.98 -24.94 34.80
C PRO A 876 -55.41 -26.14 33.88
N ALA A 877 -54.53 -27.17 33.91
CA ALA A 877 -54.76 -28.63 33.91
C ALA A 877 -54.83 -29.49 32.61
N GLN A 878 -53.90 -30.47 32.56
CA GLN A 878 -53.95 -31.90 32.09
C GLN A 878 -54.34 -32.18 30.60
N SER A 879 -53.73 -33.11 29.83
CA SER A 879 -53.15 -34.42 30.13
C SER A 879 -52.24 -34.98 28.99
N SER A 880 -51.30 -35.83 29.40
CA SER A 880 -50.81 -37.10 28.80
C SER A 880 -50.22 -37.21 27.39
N ARG A 881 -48.99 -37.79 27.40
CA ARG A 881 -48.36 -38.88 26.59
C ARG A 881 -47.10 -38.39 25.86
N SER A 882 -45.96 -39.08 25.80
CA SER A 882 -45.34 -40.25 26.43
C SER A 882 -43.97 -40.41 25.72
N LEU A 883 -42.92 -40.81 26.47
CA LEU A 883 -41.54 -41.13 26.03
C LEU A 883 -41.48 -42.43 25.19
N PRO A 884 -40.33 -42.86 24.61
CA PRO A 884 -39.08 -43.33 25.32
C PRO A 884 -37.79 -42.64 24.79
N ALA A 885 -36.72 -42.31 25.53
CA ALA A 885 -35.93 -42.89 26.63
C ALA A 885 -34.90 -43.99 26.22
N GLU A 886 -33.61 -43.64 26.32
CA GLU A 886 -32.43 -44.39 26.85
C GLU A 886 -31.13 -43.74 26.29
N ALA A 887 -30.00 -43.53 26.99
CA ALA A 887 -29.49 -44.08 28.24
C ALA A 887 -28.44 -43.16 28.94
N SER A 888 -28.28 -43.41 30.25
CA SER A 888 -27.08 -43.33 31.12
C SER A 888 -26.45 -41.99 31.58
N HIS A 889 -26.68 -41.71 32.87
CA HIS A 889 -25.78 -41.09 33.87
C HIS A 889 -24.70 -42.11 34.35
N PRO A 890 -23.86 -41.89 35.41
CA PRO A 890 -23.63 -40.76 36.35
C PRO A 890 -22.11 -40.44 36.53
N VAL A 891 -21.62 -39.49 37.33
CA VAL A 891 -21.51 -39.43 38.82
C VAL A 891 -20.76 -38.11 39.13
N GLU A 892 -21.35 -37.18 39.89
CA GLU A 892 -20.98 -36.75 41.27
C GLU A 892 -19.51 -36.26 41.48
N THR A 893 -19.17 -35.30 42.36
CA THR A 893 -19.80 -34.79 43.59
C THR A 893 -19.11 -33.47 44.02
N ARG A 894 -19.91 -32.56 44.64
CA ARG A 894 -19.65 -31.73 45.87
C ARG A 894 -18.44 -30.75 45.93
N SER A 895 -18.48 -29.61 46.62
CA SER A 895 -19.46 -29.00 47.56
C SER A 895 -19.05 -27.55 47.84
N GLU A 896 -20.05 -26.74 48.20
CA GLU A 896 -19.97 -25.38 48.73
C GLU A 896 -19.57 -25.32 50.23
N ASN A 897 -19.07 -24.13 50.61
CA ASN A 897 -19.35 -23.35 51.82
C ASN A 897 -18.86 -23.78 53.23
N ALA A 898 -17.88 -22.99 53.73
CA ALA A 898 -18.08 -21.88 54.69
C ALA A 898 -17.48 -21.95 56.12
N VAL A 899 -17.07 -20.74 56.58
CA VAL A 899 -16.87 -20.17 57.95
C VAL A 899 -15.70 -20.74 58.79
N SER A 900 -14.89 -20.00 59.57
CA SER A 900 -15.05 -18.69 60.24
C SER A 900 -13.70 -18.09 60.71
N GLU A 901 -13.64 -16.75 60.73
CA GLU A 901 -13.16 -15.82 61.80
C GLU A 901 -11.72 -15.96 62.37
N VAL A 902 -10.94 -14.90 62.60
CA VAL A 902 -11.24 -13.70 63.39
C VAL A 902 -10.30 -12.50 63.07
N VAL A 903 -10.90 -11.30 62.90
CA VAL A 903 -10.71 -10.02 63.66
C VAL A 903 -9.27 -9.40 63.68
N ASP A 904 -8.99 -8.13 63.38
CA ASP A 904 -9.71 -6.88 63.67
C ASP A 904 -9.27 -5.68 62.79
N SER A 905 -10.26 -4.81 62.48
CA SER A 905 -10.36 -3.33 62.40
C SER A 905 -9.14 -2.40 62.11
N ASN A 906 -9.27 -1.17 61.56
CA ASN A 906 -10.42 -0.33 61.23
C ASN A 906 -10.04 0.81 60.25
N GLU A 907 -11.05 1.24 59.48
CA GLU A 907 -11.47 2.63 59.16
C GLU A 907 -10.60 3.64 58.37
N SER A 908 -11.33 4.66 57.93
CA SER A 908 -11.32 5.37 56.65
C SER A 908 -11.57 6.86 56.85
N LEU A 909 -11.06 7.69 55.91
CA LEU A 909 -11.45 9.10 55.62
C LEU A 909 -11.13 10.11 56.77
N GLU A 910 -10.74 11.38 56.62
CA GLU A 910 -11.03 12.43 55.63
C GLU A 910 -10.19 13.73 55.99
N VAL A 911 -9.93 14.62 55.00
CA VAL A 911 -9.86 16.12 55.07
C VAL A 911 -8.59 16.93 55.52
N LYS A 912 -8.12 17.78 54.57
CA LYS A 912 -7.56 19.18 54.54
C LYS A 912 -6.20 19.65 55.14
N GLU A 913 -5.47 20.33 54.24
CA GLU A 913 -4.73 21.63 54.28
C GLU A 913 -4.06 22.14 55.57
N THR A 914 -2.76 22.49 55.50
CA THR A 914 -2.19 23.87 55.49
C THR A 914 -0.68 23.90 55.82
N GLU A 915 -0.06 25.04 55.46
CA GLU A 915 1.37 25.36 55.26
C GLU A 915 2.21 25.72 56.51
N THR A 916 3.55 25.65 56.33
CA THR A 916 4.67 26.55 56.76
C THR A 916 4.92 26.98 58.22
N VAL A 917 6.21 26.96 58.62
CA VAL A 917 6.98 27.92 59.49
C VAL A 917 8.49 27.67 59.16
N THR A 918 9.26 28.52 58.45
CA THR A 918 9.99 29.79 58.76
C THR A 918 11.16 29.73 59.76
N ASP A 919 12.32 30.31 59.37
CA ASP A 919 13.04 31.44 60.03
C ASP A 919 14.51 31.55 59.52
N ILE A 920 14.92 32.63 58.81
CA ILE A 920 15.49 33.97 59.20
C ILE A 920 17.01 33.91 59.53
N VAL A 921 17.91 34.77 59.00
CA VAL A 921 18.40 36.05 59.58
C VAL A 921 19.38 36.83 58.62
N GLU A 922 19.10 38.15 58.43
CA GLU A 922 19.92 39.41 58.31
C GLU A 922 21.22 39.53 57.45
N HIS A 923 21.74 40.69 56.98
CA HIS A 923 21.47 42.15 57.02
C HIS A 923 22.34 42.81 55.89
N VAL A 924 21.81 43.64 54.96
CA VAL A 924 21.75 45.15 54.86
C VAL A 924 23.07 45.93 54.65
N SER A 925 23.15 46.69 53.53
CA SER A 925 23.32 48.17 53.43
C SER A 925 23.61 48.58 51.96
N GLU A 926 23.21 49.71 51.36
CA GLU A 926 22.35 50.89 51.61
C GLU A 926 22.43 51.75 50.30
N VAL A 927 21.36 52.30 49.68
CA VAL A 927 20.78 53.70 49.82
C VAL A 927 21.01 54.51 48.53
N ASN A 928 20.13 55.31 47.91
CA ASN A 928 18.79 55.93 48.12
C ASN A 928 18.23 56.30 46.72
N GLY A 929 16.96 56.59 46.44
CA GLY A 929 15.76 56.80 47.24
C GLY A 929 14.74 57.61 46.41
N ASP A 930 13.47 57.18 46.49
CA ASP A 930 12.19 57.89 46.31
C ASP A 930 11.84 58.55 44.95
N GLU A 931 10.59 58.52 44.44
CA GLU A 931 9.36 58.83 45.18
C GLU A 931 8.07 58.34 44.45
N SER A 932 7.09 57.89 45.25
CA SER A 932 5.62 57.84 45.03
C SER A 932 4.96 56.84 44.04
N GLY A 933 4.20 55.89 44.61
CA GLY A 933 3.06 55.22 43.94
C GLY A 933 1.73 55.94 44.26
N PRO A 934 0.56 55.27 44.25
CA PRO A 934 0.16 54.08 43.50
C PRO A 934 -1.13 54.36 42.68
N LYS A 935 -1.54 53.47 41.76
CA LYS A 935 -2.94 53.43 41.30
C LYS A 935 -3.36 52.05 40.77
N PRO A 936 -4.58 51.58 41.12
CA PRO A 936 -5.16 50.33 40.63
C PRO A 936 -6.05 50.53 39.39
N GLU A 937 -6.13 49.47 38.58
CA GLU A 937 -7.23 48.95 37.74
C GLU A 937 -8.18 49.93 37.02
N ALA A 938 -8.08 50.00 35.67
CA ALA A 938 -9.09 49.53 34.69
C ALA A 938 -8.94 50.23 33.32
N GLU A 939 -9.07 49.42 32.25
CA GLU A 939 -9.38 49.74 30.84
C GLU A 939 -8.45 50.66 30.03
N GLN A 940 -7.81 50.13 28.97
CA GLN A 940 -7.97 50.51 27.55
C GLN A 940 -6.82 50.00 26.67
N ASP A 941 -7.18 49.82 25.39
CA ASP A 941 -6.34 49.58 24.22
C ASP A 941 -5.01 50.35 24.19
N GLU A 942 -3.93 49.72 23.71
CA GLU A 942 -3.13 50.21 22.55
C GLU A 942 -1.82 49.43 22.34
N ASN A 943 -1.53 49.22 21.04
CA ASN A 943 -0.23 49.23 20.36
C ASN A 943 1.01 48.59 21.01
N GLY A 944 1.46 47.52 20.36
CA GLY A 944 2.80 46.96 20.51
C GLY A 944 3.89 47.91 20.02
N SER A 945 4.94 48.05 20.84
CA SER A 945 6.18 48.70 20.48
C SER A 945 7.12 47.74 19.75
N GLU A 946 7.79 48.28 18.74
CA GLU A 946 8.74 47.64 17.83
C GLU A 946 9.88 46.94 18.58
N SER A 947 10.08 45.65 18.28
CA SER A 947 11.40 45.02 18.42
C SER A 947 12.08 45.08 17.06
N THR A 948 13.23 45.76 17.01
CA THR A 948 14.12 45.88 15.84
C THR A 948 14.53 44.50 15.33
N GLN A 949 13.77 43.98 14.38
CA GLN A 949 14.09 42.76 13.63
C GLN A 949 15.13 43.13 12.57
N SER A 950 16.34 42.59 12.69
CA SER A 950 17.44 42.84 11.73
C SER A 950 16.99 42.51 10.31
N MET A 951 17.02 43.52 9.42
CA MET A 951 16.67 43.36 8.01
C MET A 951 17.89 42.86 7.22
N PHE A 952 17.68 41.94 6.28
CA PHE A 952 18.71 41.35 5.43
C PHE A 952 18.36 41.54 3.95
N ILE A 953 19.39 41.66 3.11
CA ILE A 953 19.21 41.84 1.67
C ILE A 953 18.69 40.55 1.02
N TYR A 954 17.92 40.69 -0.07
CA TYR A 954 17.28 39.57 -0.78
C TYR A 954 18.22 38.41 -1.10
N GLU A 955 19.45 38.71 -1.56
CA GLU A 955 20.42 37.69 -1.95
C GLU A 955 20.80 36.72 -0.82
N GLN A 956 20.81 37.18 0.43
CA GLN A 956 21.14 36.36 1.61
C GLN A 956 19.95 35.54 2.12
N LEU A 957 18.73 35.94 1.74
CA LEU A 957 17.47 35.31 2.15
C LEU A 957 16.96 34.27 1.14
N LYS A 958 17.60 34.10 -0.01
CA LYS A 958 17.22 33.05 -0.96
C LYS A 958 17.45 31.65 -0.37
N ALA A 959 16.53 30.73 -0.63
CA ALA A 959 16.60 29.33 -0.22
C ALA A 959 17.84 28.60 -0.78
N LYS A 960 18.39 29.09 -1.90
CA LYS A 960 19.61 28.60 -2.56
C LYS A 960 20.74 29.64 -2.53
N SER A 961 20.80 30.49 -1.50
CA SER A 961 21.87 31.48 -1.39
C SER A 961 23.24 30.82 -1.19
N ASP A 962 24.27 31.33 -1.86
CA ASP A 962 25.68 30.93 -1.64
C ASP A 962 26.23 31.48 -0.30
N ASN A 963 25.50 32.37 0.37
CA ASN A 963 25.85 32.94 1.68
C ASN A 963 24.58 33.19 2.55
N PRO A 964 23.96 32.13 3.12
CA PRO A 964 22.68 32.22 3.80
C PRO A 964 22.79 32.81 5.22
N VAL A 965 21.77 33.58 5.62
CA VAL A 965 21.66 34.12 6.99
C VAL A 965 21.32 33.03 8.01
N THR A 966 22.04 32.99 9.13
CA THR A 966 21.79 32.08 10.27
C THR A 966 20.90 32.71 11.33
N GLY A 967 19.99 31.94 11.94
CA GLY A 967 19.15 32.40 13.07
C GLY A 967 17.84 33.09 12.68
N ILE A 968 17.40 32.95 11.43
CA ILE A 968 16.11 33.45 10.94
C ILE A 968 15.06 32.34 10.83
N ASP A 969 13.77 32.70 10.89
CA ASP A 969 12.69 31.77 10.58
C ASP A 969 12.62 31.54 9.06
N PHE A 970 13.12 30.38 8.62
CA PHE A 970 13.14 29.98 7.22
C PHE A 970 11.75 29.86 6.58
N LYS A 971 10.67 29.76 7.36
CA LYS A 971 9.29 29.76 6.84
C LYS A 971 8.76 31.17 6.55
N ARG A 972 9.45 32.19 7.07
CA ARG A 972 9.09 33.61 6.98
C ARG A 972 10.27 34.46 6.49
N ARG A 973 11.05 33.96 5.52
CA ARG A 973 12.21 34.70 4.98
C ARG A 973 11.82 36.10 4.46
N GLU A 974 10.60 36.25 3.95
CA GLU A 974 10.07 37.52 3.47
C GLU A 974 9.90 38.58 4.59
N ALA A 975 9.75 38.15 5.85
CA ALA A 975 9.57 39.06 6.98
C ALA A 975 10.84 39.87 7.28
N TYR A 976 12.00 39.39 6.83
CA TYR A 976 13.30 39.98 7.08
C TYR A 976 13.81 40.90 5.95
N LEU A 977 13.01 41.12 4.90
CA LEU A 977 13.33 42.11 3.86
C LEU A 977 12.95 43.52 4.34
N SER A 978 13.70 44.55 3.91
CA SER A 978 13.23 45.94 4.06
C SER A 978 11.91 46.15 3.30
N ASN A 979 11.14 47.19 3.62
CA ASN A 979 9.87 47.43 2.91
C ASN A 979 10.11 47.73 1.42
N GLU A 980 11.20 48.42 1.09
CA GLU A 980 11.62 48.72 -0.27
C GLU A 980 12.04 47.45 -1.03
N GLU A 981 12.86 46.59 -0.42
CA GLU A 981 13.27 45.32 -1.05
C GLU A 981 12.10 44.35 -1.16
N PHE A 982 11.22 44.29 -0.17
CA PHE A 982 10.02 43.47 -0.21
C PHE A 982 9.15 43.84 -1.40
N GLN A 983 8.91 45.14 -1.61
CA GLN A 983 8.13 45.61 -2.74
C GLN A 983 8.85 45.39 -4.08
N ALA A 984 10.17 45.55 -4.12
CA ALA A 984 10.96 45.29 -5.33
C ALA A 984 10.96 43.80 -5.73
N VAL A 985 11.06 42.90 -4.76
CA VAL A 985 11.14 41.44 -4.98
C VAL A 985 9.76 40.84 -5.23
N LEU A 986 8.77 41.15 -4.39
CA LEU A 986 7.43 40.53 -4.46
C LEU A 986 6.42 41.32 -5.29
N GLY A 987 6.77 42.54 -5.71
CA GLY A 987 5.94 43.39 -6.57
C GLY A 987 4.71 44.00 -5.87
N MET A 988 4.64 43.94 -4.54
CA MET A 988 3.54 44.47 -3.73
C MET A 988 4.02 44.83 -2.32
N THR A 989 3.26 45.64 -1.57
CA THR A 989 3.61 46.00 -0.19
C THR A 989 3.40 44.83 0.78
N LYS A 990 4.06 44.87 1.96
CA LYS A 990 3.91 43.83 3.00
C LYS A 990 2.46 43.69 3.45
N GLU A 991 1.73 44.79 3.57
CA GLU A 991 0.33 44.82 3.99
C GLU A 991 -0.58 44.14 2.97
N ALA A 992 -0.30 44.32 1.67
CA ALA A 992 -1.04 43.64 0.61
C ALA A 992 -0.72 42.14 0.57
N PHE A 993 0.55 41.78 0.75
CA PHE A 993 1.01 40.39 0.75
C PHE A 993 0.40 39.58 1.90
N TYR A 994 0.43 40.11 3.14
CA TYR A 994 -0.10 39.38 4.30
C TYR A 994 -1.64 39.28 4.32
N LYS A 995 -2.36 40.05 3.49
CA LYS A 995 -3.81 39.90 3.26
C LYS A 995 -4.16 38.77 2.29
N LEU A 996 -3.18 38.22 1.56
CA LEU A 996 -3.41 37.09 0.65
C LEU A 996 -3.61 35.78 1.43
N PRO A 997 -4.43 34.83 0.94
CA PRO A 997 -4.44 33.46 1.47
C PRO A 997 -3.03 32.84 1.44
N LYS A 998 -2.72 31.99 2.42
CA LYS A 998 -1.35 31.45 2.63
C LYS A 998 -0.76 30.76 1.39
N TRP A 999 -1.59 30.05 0.61
CA TRP A 999 -1.14 29.42 -0.64
C TRP A 999 -0.69 30.42 -1.72
N LYS A 1000 -1.31 31.61 -1.78
CA LYS A 1000 -0.88 32.68 -2.69
C LYS A 1000 0.41 33.30 -2.18
N GLN A 1001 0.55 33.52 -0.86
CA GLN A 1001 1.80 33.98 -0.26
C GLN A 1001 2.97 33.03 -0.60
N ASP A 1002 2.75 31.72 -0.45
CA ASP A 1002 3.75 30.69 -0.77
C ASP A 1002 4.07 30.63 -2.27
N MET A 1003 3.07 30.81 -3.14
CA MET A 1003 3.29 30.92 -4.59
C MET A 1003 4.16 32.14 -4.94
N HIS A 1004 3.91 33.30 -4.32
CA HIS A 1004 4.72 34.50 -4.51
C HIS A 1004 6.15 34.28 -3.98
N LYS A 1005 6.34 33.68 -2.79
CA LYS A 1005 7.66 33.34 -2.24
C LYS A 1005 8.44 32.35 -3.11
N ARG A 1006 7.79 31.32 -3.67
CA ARG A 1006 8.45 30.34 -4.57
C ARG A 1006 8.95 30.97 -5.86
N LYS A 1007 8.24 31.97 -6.40
CA LYS A 1007 8.68 32.68 -7.61
C LYS A 1007 9.98 33.47 -7.42
N VAL A 1008 10.32 33.79 -6.18
CA VAL A 1008 11.48 34.60 -5.80
C VAL A 1008 12.43 33.82 -4.88
N ASP A 1009 12.36 32.49 -4.88
CA ASP A 1009 13.23 31.62 -4.07
C ASP A 1009 13.28 31.96 -2.57
N LEU A 1010 12.23 32.55 -2.00
CA LEU A 1010 12.12 32.82 -0.55
C LEU A 1010 11.39 31.68 0.21
N PHE A 1011 10.82 30.71 -0.51
CA PHE A 1011 10.11 29.56 0.04
C PHE A 1011 11.07 28.41 0.36
#